data_AF-A0AAJ5NS07-F1
#
_entry.id   AF-A0AAJ5NS07-F1
#
_cell.length_a   1.000
_cell.length_b   1.000
_cell.length_c   1.000
_cell.angle_alpha   90.00
_cell.angle_beta   90.00
_cell.angle_gamma   90.00
#
_symmetry.space_group_name_H-M   'P 1'
#
loop_
_entity.id
_entity.type
_entity.pdbx_description
1 polymer ?
#
loop_
_entity_poly.entity_id
_entity_poly.type
_entity_poly.pdbx_seq_one_letter_code
_entity_poly.pdbx_strand_id
1 'polypeptide(L)'
;MAIKNKFFKKTLIFQAFFLASLFFVSCGNKSFNEIKNPIPRIEEEKKELKTDEKKQKSEKSDLITKNIEPKDFSFLQSEVNDRQILFNFSIKFKNPNNLSVILENNDEIKLQNFTLETSNSQIFFLVPQKYEKIVLKSIKDGNVLYLFKRDSKLEFSFTNKFEKNEKIEWNLVKFSDSNRRKDEIYPTDLKLDEIKIELVGKSKEKYELIKLLEFDPFFNQREKNISDWLGAIGLVIKLKNKKTNEQEIKKIELKGFKNNPFDGQKDYDKKISYFDNLDRDYLEYAKLDQRSRFEFDNKNYISGLSNNLSFHGKNPLKYRKNLDFNAKKAIDIFDKKARFFGIENYKNSYIKGFTLPKFDQNNNFLGLNFYDGAKEIPKASIRTDFIGKNQWKFTGLPRHLVNKMYKKIALQTFGIEFTNRNDLGQNFGTAGTMWILDFEKTKDGKYPTKWYFGTNLHVADNLMFDKTQNVIITKLDSETDLDKKFSTVNNDSSFQRFYFKKPAILRNFISKIFLGSDFLKSKPSDFLEEKQAKLYEKSEEFIDFAVLELDFSRITSQNDLWIWSFKPFDQNQLLIDQKYGEIKTNPEKLAELLTNNYANLPDSHISFKQNSYLDKYSEIDKKIISTKDELQKYKGESLFAVGFPSSSDDFYLQSDDKQNKDDAYSRRNETFSLWTNSEPQFYDKNSQNLHFSEKLLDQGDYLSSQIGYRTFWEKPGIVDAFLSFPNIYKSVSSFENSGRLISSGLNYIVKNFATTGGASGSSFRNQKNELVGVYHFGNKFAKTGLIAAFRSEGFNYFGLFGKYNLAQYDLIYGGGKDQKNSYRQALFAKKGQISTNLFPNGLLEIPNNFKFLK
;
A
#
# COMPACT_ATOMS: atom_id res chain seq x y z
N MET A 1 65.77 28.29 16.59
CA MET A 1 66.20 28.79 17.93
C MET A 1 65.01 29.55 18.49
N ALA A 2 64.30 29.18 19.57
CA ALA A 2 64.36 28.04 20.50
C ALA A 2 62.92 27.80 21.09
N ILE A 3 62.44 26.56 21.33
CA ILE A 3 62.30 25.89 22.67
C ILE A 3 61.17 26.48 23.57
N LYS A 4 60.21 25.74 24.21
CA LYS A 4 59.92 24.28 24.36
C LYS A 4 58.47 24.02 24.89
N ASN A 5 57.92 22.83 24.57
CA ASN A 5 57.01 21.93 25.35
C ASN A 5 55.72 22.47 26.02
N LYS A 6 54.61 21.71 26.12
CA LYS A 6 54.49 20.26 26.44
C LYS A 6 53.13 19.66 25.98
N PHE A 7 53.07 18.33 25.94
CA PHE A 7 51.94 17.39 25.67
C PHE A 7 51.91 16.72 24.30
N PHE A 8 51.69 15.38 24.30
CA PHE A 8 51.94 14.50 23.16
C PHE A 8 51.06 13.23 23.19
N LYS A 9 50.75 12.71 22.00
CA LYS A 9 50.31 11.32 21.66
C LYS A 9 48.88 10.87 22.03
N LYS A 10 48.00 10.97 21.02
CA LYS A 10 47.45 9.80 20.31
C LYS A 10 47.27 10.16 18.82
N THR A 11 47.72 9.29 17.92
CA THR A 11 47.82 9.47 16.47
C THR A 11 47.32 8.14 15.86
N LEU A 12 46.23 8.12 15.09
CA LEU A 12 46.16 8.27 13.61
C LEU A 12 46.98 7.20 12.83
N ILE A 13 46.58 6.68 11.66
CA ILE A 13 45.27 6.50 10.97
C ILE A 13 45.50 5.66 9.67
N PHE A 14 44.47 4.94 9.20
CA PHE A 14 44.18 4.50 7.80
C PHE A 14 45.00 3.44 7.01
N GLN A 15 44.20 2.59 6.31
CA GLN A 15 44.32 2.03 4.93
C GLN A 15 45.61 1.29 4.51
N ALA A 16 45.59 0.10 3.87
CA ALA A 16 45.01 -0.12 2.54
C ALA A 16 44.99 -1.62 2.08
N PHE A 17 44.04 -1.94 1.17
CA PHE A 17 44.09 -2.91 0.04
C PHE A 17 44.59 -4.39 0.18
N PHE A 18 43.63 -5.32 0.00
CA PHE A 18 43.47 -6.28 -1.11
C PHE A 18 44.61 -7.21 -1.63
N LEU A 19 44.20 -8.47 -1.97
CA LEU A 19 44.83 -9.48 -2.85
C LEU A 19 46.14 -10.18 -2.40
N ALA A 20 46.04 -11.49 -2.08
CA ALA A 20 46.77 -12.57 -2.81
C ALA A 20 46.45 -13.99 -2.27
N SER A 21 45.64 -14.70 -3.05
CA SER A 21 45.73 -16.13 -3.43
C SER A 21 46.87 -17.07 -2.95
N LEU A 22 46.45 -18.34 -2.77
CA LEU A 22 47.11 -19.62 -3.14
C LEU A 22 48.14 -20.33 -2.20
N PHE A 23 47.73 -21.55 -1.81
CA PHE A 23 48.44 -22.85 -1.92
C PHE A 23 49.28 -23.51 -0.79
N PHE A 24 48.73 -24.64 -0.31
CA PHE A 24 49.31 -26.01 -0.32
C PHE A 24 50.40 -26.49 0.70
N VAL A 25 49.93 -27.40 1.58
CA VAL A 25 50.30 -28.85 1.66
C VAL A 25 51.22 -29.43 2.76
N SER A 26 50.93 -30.71 3.06
CA SER A 26 51.72 -31.74 3.77
C SER A 26 51.59 -31.74 5.31
N CYS A 27 50.79 -32.60 5.94
CA CYS A 27 50.87 -34.08 6.11
C CYS A 27 51.88 -34.54 7.19
N GLY A 28 51.45 -35.40 8.13
CA GLY A 28 52.36 -36.03 9.10
C GLY A 28 51.70 -36.72 10.32
N ASN A 29 51.10 -37.90 10.13
CA ASN A 29 50.59 -38.78 11.20
C ASN A 29 51.62 -39.12 12.30
N LYS A 30 51.22 -39.18 13.59
CA LYS A 30 51.14 -40.43 14.42
C LYS A 30 50.94 -40.24 15.95
N SER A 31 49.83 -40.81 16.45
CA SER A 31 49.64 -41.66 17.65
C SER A 31 50.55 -41.64 18.91
N PHE A 32 49.87 -41.50 20.06
CA PHE A 32 49.91 -42.33 21.30
C PHE A 32 50.95 -42.13 22.46
N ASN A 33 50.37 -41.76 23.62
CA ASN A 33 50.50 -42.26 25.01
C ASN A 33 51.71 -42.00 25.97
N GLU A 34 51.38 -41.29 27.05
CA GLU A 34 51.54 -41.60 28.50
C GLU A 34 52.81 -42.26 29.08
N ILE A 35 53.43 -41.60 30.08
CA ILE A 35 54.08 -42.24 31.26
C ILE A 35 53.71 -41.44 32.55
N LYS A 36 53.80 -42.12 33.72
CA LYS A 36 53.16 -41.83 35.02
C LYS A 36 53.91 -40.85 35.96
N ASN A 37 53.12 -40.21 36.83
CA ASN A 37 53.30 -39.81 38.25
C ASN A 37 54.49 -40.41 39.06
N PRO A 38 55.01 -39.73 40.14
CA PRO A 38 54.24 -39.46 41.38
C PRO A 38 54.52 -38.17 42.23
N ILE A 39 53.73 -38.06 43.31
CA ILE A 39 53.48 -36.97 44.31
C ILE A 39 53.96 -37.46 45.71
N PRO A 40 54.52 -36.66 46.67
CA PRO A 40 53.77 -35.84 47.68
C PRO A 40 54.53 -34.56 48.19
N ARG A 41 54.10 -33.70 49.14
CA ARG A 41 53.05 -33.68 50.21
C ARG A 41 52.70 -32.19 50.58
N ILE A 42 51.45 -31.69 50.64
CA ILE A 42 50.50 -31.48 51.82
C ILE A 42 51.21 -30.92 53.09
N GLU A 43 50.84 -29.83 53.79
CA GLU A 43 49.60 -29.32 54.46
C GLU A 43 49.69 -27.77 54.70
N GLU A 44 48.69 -26.94 55.09
CA GLU A 44 47.20 -26.96 55.19
C GLU A 44 46.60 -25.52 55.33
N GLU A 45 45.25 -25.43 55.39
CA GLU A 45 44.36 -24.33 55.86
C GLU A 45 43.54 -23.51 54.80
N LYS A 46 42.27 -23.90 54.57
CA LYS A 46 41.06 -23.18 55.09
C LYS A 46 39.71 -23.74 54.59
N LYS A 47 38.82 -23.93 55.58
CA LYS A 47 37.33 -23.91 55.58
C LYS A 47 36.68 -22.96 54.54
N GLU A 48 35.43 -23.05 54.10
CA GLU A 48 34.25 -23.94 54.27
C GLU A 48 33.28 -23.56 53.09
N LEU A 49 32.08 -24.12 52.79
CA LEU A 49 31.14 -25.03 53.48
C LEU A 49 30.27 -25.75 52.41
N LYS A 50 29.64 -26.89 52.75
CA LYS A 50 28.53 -27.54 52.02
C LYS A 50 27.60 -28.22 53.04
N THR A 51 26.31 -28.36 52.72
CA THR A 51 25.36 -29.21 53.48
C THR A 51 24.33 -29.85 52.54
N ASP A 52 23.97 -31.10 52.83
CA ASP A 52 23.16 -32.00 51.99
C ASP A 52 21.69 -32.17 52.44
N GLU A 53 20.86 -32.65 51.52
CA GLU A 53 19.67 -33.52 51.67
C GLU A 53 18.63 -33.34 52.81
N LYS A 54 17.31 -33.24 52.49
CA LYS A 54 16.37 -34.39 52.28
C LYS A 54 14.87 -34.00 52.19
N LYS A 55 14.06 -34.95 51.65
CA LYS A 55 12.58 -34.96 51.44
C LYS A 55 12.13 -34.12 50.22
N GLN A 56 11.24 -34.58 49.32
CA GLN A 56 10.14 -35.56 49.44
C GLN A 56 9.94 -36.41 48.14
N LYS A 57 9.40 -37.64 48.26
CA LYS A 57 8.76 -38.44 47.17
C LYS A 57 7.40 -37.79 46.80
N SER A 58 6.68 -38.04 45.71
CA SER A 58 6.81 -38.82 44.44
C SER A 58 5.74 -38.25 43.47
N GLU A 59 5.86 -38.34 42.15
CA GLU A 59 5.19 -39.40 41.36
C GLU A 59 5.66 -39.38 39.89
N LYS A 60 5.52 -40.52 39.21
CA LYS A 60 5.91 -40.69 37.81
C LYS A 60 4.96 -39.96 36.86
N SER A 61 5.51 -39.25 35.89
CA SER A 61 4.95 -39.26 34.54
C SER A 61 5.93 -40.01 33.64
N ASP A 62 5.45 -41.08 33.00
CA ASP A 62 6.30 -41.90 32.12
C ASP A 62 6.63 -41.10 30.84
N LEU A 63 7.76 -40.39 30.89
CA LEU A 63 8.48 -39.92 29.72
C LEU A 63 8.99 -41.14 28.96
N ILE A 64 8.11 -41.75 28.16
CA ILE A 64 8.47 -42.67 27.09
C ILE A 64 9.24 -41.85 26.06
N THR A 65 10.54 -41.70 26.30
CA THR A 65 11.56 -41.24 25.36
C THR A 65 11.75 -42.29 24.27
N LYS A 66 10.71 -42.47 23.44
CA LYS A 66 10.89 -43.09 22.14
C LYS A 66 11.68 -42.08 21.30
N ASN A 67 12.99 -42.32 21.22
CA ASN A 67 13.93 -41.52 20.43
C ASN A 67 13.43 -41.40 18.97
N ILE A 68 12.80 -40.27 18.68
CA ILE A 68 12.58 -39.77 17.33
C ILE A 68 13.41 -38.49 17.26
N GLU A 69 14.69 -38.64 16.92
CA GLU A 69 15.49 -37.52 16.43
C GLU A 69 14.72 -36.83 15.29
N PRO A 70 14.79 -35.50 15.14
CA PRO A 70 14.17 -34.80 14.01
C PRO A 70 14.96 -35.04 12.72
N LYS A 71 14.92 -36.29 12.21
CA LYS A 71 15.60 -36.72 10.96
C LYS A 71 15.18 -35.90 9.74
N ASP A 72 14.06 -35.20 9.85
CA ASP A 72 13.42 -34.43 8.79
C ASP A 72 13.68 -32.91 8.85
N PHE A 73 14.39 -32.39 9.86
CA PHE A 73 14.79 -30.98 9.95
C PHE A 73 16.27 -30.84 10.29
N SER A 74 16.98 -29.94 9.63
CA SER A 74 18.36 -29.58 9.98
C SER A 74 18.54 -28.08 9.88
N PHE A 75 18.83 -27.41 11.01
CA PHE A 75 19.18 -26.00 11.00
C PHE A 75 20.48 -25.80 10.21
N LEU A 76 20.48 -24.85 9.28
CA LEU A 76 21.63 -24.55 8.43
C LEU A 76 22.35 -23.28 8.88
N GLN A 77 21.59 -22.18 9.02
CA GLN A 77 22.14 -20.86 9.34
C GLN A 77 21.03 -19.89 9.77
N SER A 78 21.41 -18.81 10.46
CA SER A 78 20.58 -17.61 10.60
C SER A 78 21.33 -16.36 10.16
N GLU A 79 20.68 -15.46 9.42
CA GLU A 79 21.17 -14.11 9.13
C GLU A 79 20.37 -13.09 9.96
N VAL A 80 21.06 -12.10 10.54
CA VAL A 80 20.46 -11.13 11.47
C VAL A 80 20.66 -9.71 10.94
N ASN A 81 19.60 -8.90 10.98
CA ASN A 81 19.66 -7.45 10.90
C ASN A 81 18.90 -6.84 12.08
N ASP A 82 19.04 -5.52 12.32
CA ASP A 82 18.45 -4.77 13.44
C ASP A 82 16.98 -5.09 13.75
N ARG A 83 16.18 -5.49 12.75
CA ARG A 83 14.73 -5.69 12.89
C ARG A 83 14.24 -7.11 12.64
N GLN A 84 14.97 -7.92 11.88
CA GLN A 84 14.52 -9.23 11.41
C GLN A 84 15.65 -10.26 11.49
N ILE A 85 15.28 -11.48 11.86
CA ILE A 85 16.12 -12.68 11.79
C ILE A 85 15.58 -13.56 10.67
N LEU A 86 16.43 -13.90 9.70
CA LEU A 86 16.19 -14.92 8.70
C LEU A 86 16.70 -16.25 9.24
N PHE A 87 15.82 -17.24 9.39
CA PHE A 87 16.20 -18.61 9.69
C PHE A 87 16.25 -19.44 8.39
N ASN A 88 17.21 -20.35 8.27
CA ASN A 88 17.35 -21.30 7.17
C ASN A 88 17.43 -22.74 7.72
N PHE A 89 16.52 -23.60 7.25
CA PHE A 89 16.43 -25.02 7.60
C PHE A 89 16.42 -25.89 6.35
N SER A 90 17.16 -27.00 6.35
CA SER A 90 16.90 -28.11 5.43
C SER A 90 15.77 -28.99 5.98
N ILE A 91 14.93 -29.51 5.08
CA ILE A 91 13.79 -30.38 5.40
C ILE A 91 13.71 -31.57 4.44
N LYS A 92 13.41 -32.76 4.97
CA LYS A 92 13.26 -34.03 4.21
C LYS A 92 11.81 -34.51 4.05
N PHE A 93 10.86 -33.60 3.84
CA PHE A 93 9.46 -33.96 3.58
C PHE A 93 9.08 -33.89 2.10
N LYS A 94 8.19 -34.79 1.68
CA LYS A 94 7.58 -34.79 0.33
C LYS A 94 6.60 -33.64 0.06
N ASN A 95 6.18 -32.86 1.07
CA ASN A 95 5.28 -31.72 0.87
C ASN A 95 5.36 -30.64 1.98
N PRO A 96 6.28 -29.67 1.86
CA PRO A 96 6.47 -28.57 2.83
C PRO A 96 5.32 -27.54 2.88
N ASN A 97 4.32 -27.60 1.99
CA ASN A 97 3.14 -26.70 1.99
C ASN A 97 2.20 -26.92 3.19
N ASN A 98 2.60 -27.77 4.14
CA ASN A 98 1.85 -28.10 5.34
C ASN A 98 2.55 -27.57 6.58
N LEU A 99 3.25 -26.43 6.52
CA LEU A 99 3.92 -25.84 7.67
C LEU A 99 3.42 -24.40 7.89
N SER A 100 3.33 -23.97 9.14
CA SER A 100 3.10 -22.57 9.52
C SER A 100 4.00 -22.17 10.69
N VAL A 101 4.37 -20.89 10.82
CA VAL A 101 5.05 -20.35 12.00
C VAL A 101 4.06 -19.53 12.82
N ILE A 102 4.06 -19.68 14.13
CA ILE A 102 3.23 -18.93 15.06
C ILE A 102 4.17 -18.25 16.06
N LEU A 103 3.98 -16.95 16.27
CA LEU A 103 4.76 -16.14 17.21
C LEU A 103 4.07 -16.08 18.58
N GLU A 104 4.75 -15.55 19.60
CA GLU A 104 4.26 -15.49 20.99
C GLU A 104 2.84 -14.96 21.18
N ASN A 105 2.42 -14.01 20.35
CA ASN A 105 1.11 -13.37 20.44
C ASN A 105 -0.02 -14.18 19.75
N ASN A 106 0.25 -15.42 19.34
CA ASN A 106 -0.54 -16.20 18.37
C ASN A 106 -0.62 -15.56 16.96
N ASP A 107 0.25 -14.60 16.64
CA ASP A 107 0.42 -14.08 15.27
C ASP A 107 0.96 -15.21 14.36
N GLU A 108 0.16 -15.69 13.40
CA GLU A 108 0.58 -16.72 12.42
C GLU A 108 1.32 -16.09 11.23
N ILE A 109 2.64 -16.31 11.14
CA ILE A 109 3.37 -16.19 9.87
C ILE A 109 3.12 -17.47 9.07
N LYS A 110 2.24 -17.39 8.07
CA LYS A 110 2.08 -18.46 7.10
C LYS A 110 3.40 -18.68 6.36
N LEU A 111 3.92 -19.90 6.38
CA LEU A 111 5.08 -20.25 5.56
C LEU A 111 4.62 -20.30 4.11
N GLN A 112 5.31 -19.55 3.25
CA GLN A 112 4.96 -19.43 1.85
C GLN A 112 5.20 -20.75 1.11
N ASN A 113 4.20 -21.22 0.36
CA ASN A 113 4.22 -22.51 -0.34
C ASN A 113 5.51 -22.76 -1.15
N PHE A 114 6.10 -23.95 -1.01
CA PHE A 114 7.22 -24.44 -1.83
C PHE A 114 6.71 -25.48 -2.85
N THR A 115 7.07 -25.32 -4.11
CA THR A 115 6.92 -26.36 -5.13
C THR A 115 8.21 -27.18 -5.08
N LEU A 116 8.11 -28.49 -4.88
CA LEU A 116 9.28 -29.33 -4.80
C LEU A 116 9.83 -29.60 -6.19
N GLU A 117 11.11 -29.33 -6.38
CA GLU A 117 11.95 -30.10 -7.29
C GLU A 117 13.18 -30.58 -6.50
N THR A 118 13.37 -31.90 -6.47
CA THR A 118 14.42 -32.67 -5.74
C THR A 118 14.22 -32.89 -4.22
N SER A 119 15.01 -33.83 -3.69
CA SER A 119 14.76 -34.60 -2.44
C SER A 119 15.17 -33.93 -1.13
N ASN A 120 15.78 -32.74 -1.17
CA ASN A 120 16.06 -31.92 0.01
C ASN A 120 15.45 -30.53 -0.21
N SER A 121 14.48 -30.13 0.63
CA SER A 121 13.92 -28.77 0.60
C SER A 121 14.72 -27.85 1.52
N GLN A 122 14.83 -26.56 1.19
CA GLN A 122 15.21 -25.51 2.13
C GLN A 122 13.98 -24.67 2.47
N ILE A 123 13.77 -24.42 3.75
CA ILE A 123 12.77 -23.49 4.26
C ILE A 123 13.48 -22.29 4.88
N PHE A 124 12.97 -21.12 4.50
CA PHE A 124 13.32 -19.84 5.06
C PHE A 124 12.12 -19.27 5.82
N PHE A 125 12.34 -18.49 6.88
CA PHE A 125 11.32 -17.60 7.46
C PHE A 125 11.92 -16.40 8.18
N LEU A 126 11.19 -15.28 8.15
CA LEU A 126 11.57 -14.04 8.83
C LEU A 126 10.81 -13.90 10.14
N VAL A 127 11.53 -13.67 11.23
CA VAL A 127 10.93 -13.31 12.53
C VAL A 127 11.42 -11.91 12.93
N PRO A 128 10.51 -10.97 13.27
CA PRO A 128 10.91 -9.70 13.86
C PRO A 128 11.69 -9.93 15.17
N GLN A 129 12.81 -9.22 15.39
CA GLN A 129 13.73 -9.48 16.51
C GLN A 129 13.07 -9.50 17.91
N LYS A 130 11.94 -8.81 18.06
CA LYS A 130 11.18 -8.61 19.31
C LYS A 130 10.47 -9.85 19.87
N TYR A 131 10.46 -10.99 19.17
CA TYR A 131 9.81 -12.22 19.63
C TYR A 131 10.86 -13.21 20.17
N GLU A 132 10.62 -13.76 21.36
CA GLU A 132 11.52 -14.68 22.08
C GLU A 132 11.13 -16.16 21.91
N LYS A 133 9.90 -16.43 21.48
CA LYS A 133 9.41 -17.78 21.16
C LYS A 133 8.73 -17.81 19.79
N ILE A 134 9.04 -18.87 19.06
CA ILE A 134 8.62 -19.15 17.69
C ILE A 134 8.06 -20.58 17.71
N VAL A 135 6.99 -20.87 16.97
CA VAL A 135 6.35 -22.19 16.97
C VAL A 135 6.10 -22.63 15.54
N LEU A 136 6.80 -23.68 15.09
CA LEU A 136 6.60 -24.29 13.77
C LEU A 136 5.54 -25.40 13.88
N LYS A 137 4.45 -25.31 13.11
CA LYS A 137 3.32 -26.25 13.16
C LYS A 137 3.13 -26.97 11.83
N SER A 138 3.05 -28.30 11.85
CA SER A 138 2.64 -29.11 10.69
C SER A 138 1.11 -29.21 10.60
N ILE A 139 0.56 -28.78 9.47
CA ILE A 139 -0.86 -28.69 9.14
C ILE A 139 -1.47 -30.06 8.81
N LYS A 140 -0.65 -31.01 8.31
CA LYS A 140 -1.15 -32.31 7.81
C LYS A 140 -1.06 -33.44 8.84
N ASP A 141 0.01 -33.44 9.63
CA ASP A 141 0.38 -34.59 10.47
C ASP A 141 0.33 -34.27 11.98
N GLY A 142 -0.10 -33.05 12.37
CA GLY A 142 -0.34 -32.66 13.76
C GLY A 142 0.90 -32.30 14.59
N ASN A 143 2.11 -32.53 14.06
CA ASN A 143 3.38 -32.25 14.72
C ASN A 143 3.58 -30.75 14.97
N VAL A 144 3.81 -30.34 16.22
CA VAL A 144 4.24 -28.99 16.59
C VAL A 144 5.69 -29.04 17.09
N LEU A 145 6.55 -28.21 16.52
CA LEU A 145 7.94 -27.96 16.92
C LEU A 145 8.02 -26.56 17.55
N TYR A 146 8.28 -26.49 18.85
CA TYR A 146 8.53 -25.22 19.52
C TYR A 146 10.00 -24.83 19.39
N LEU A 147 10.27 -23.56 19.08
CA LEU A 147 11.58 -22.91 19.05
C LEU A 147 11.61 -21.83 20.14
N PHE A 148 12.43 -22.01 21.16
CA PHE A 148 12.62 -21.00 22.20
C PHE A 148 13.99 -20.33 22.04
N LYS A 149 14.04 -19.00 22.09
CA LYS A 149 15.27 -18.21 22.21
C LYS A 149 15.51 -17.94 23.70
N ARG A 150 16.45 -18.65 24.32
CA ARG A 150 16.89 -18.41 25.71
C ARG A 150 18.38 -18.20 25.74
N ASP A 151 18.84 -17.08 26.28
CA ASP A 151 20.26 -16.78 26.51
C ASP A 151 21.17 -17.05 25.30
N SER A 152 20.73 -16.61 24.11
CA SER A 152 21.39 -16.85 22.81
C SER A 152 21.49 -18.32 22.36
N LYS A 153 20.75 -19.23 22.97
CA LYS A 153 20.59 -20.65 22.58
C LYS A 153 19.18 -20.95 22.11
N LEU A 154 19.06 -21.97 21.26
CA LEU A 154 17.78 -22.48 20.73
C LEU A 154 17.42 -23.80 21.41
N GLU A 155 16.23 -23.88 22.00
CA GLU A 155 15.67 -25.10 22.60
C GLU A 155 14.47 -25.64 21.79
N PHE A 156 14.26 -26.96 21.84
CA PHE A 156 13.25 -27.68 21.04
C PHE A 156 12.30 -28.51 21.92
N SER A 157 11.01 -28.58 21.57
CA SER A 157 10.06 -29.57 22.15
C SER A 157 8.95 -29.93 21.16
N PHE A 158 8.25 -31.05 21.41
CA PHE A 158 7.24 -31.65 20.52
C PHE A 158 5.94 -32.02 21.23
N THR A 159 4.79 -31.75 20.60
CA THR A 159 3.45 -32.25 21.01
C THR A 159 2.51 -32.42 19.81
N ASN A 160 1.50 -33.29 19.93
CA ASN A 160 0.55 -33.65 18.86
C ASN A 160 -0.93 -33.38 19.22
N LYS A 161 -1.65 -32.65 18.34
CA LYS A 161 -3.08 -32.81 17.95
C LYS A 161 -3.61 -31.57 17.22
N PHE A 162 -4.45 -31.75 16.19
CA PHE A 162 -5.73 -31.04 15.93
C PHE A 162 -6.40 -31.60 14.65
N GLU A 163 -7.73 -31.49 14.56
CA GLU A 163 -8.55 -32.10 13.49
C GLU A 163 -8.83 -31.16 12.30
N LYS A 164 -9.37 -31.74 11.22
CA LYS A 164 -9.62 -31.08 9.93
C LYS A 164 -11.11 -30.84 9.71
N ASN A 165 -11.49 -29.63 9.28
CA ASN A 165 -12.88 -29.31 8.94
C ASN A 165 -13.42 -30.19 7.79
N GLU A 166 -14.58 -30.81 8.03
CA GLU A 166 -15.26 -31.71 7.12
C GLU A 166 -16.24 -30.96 6.20
N LYS A 167 -16.34 -31.35 4.92
CA LYS A 167 -17.22 -30.75 3.93
C LYS A 167 -18.61 -31.40 3.98
N ILE A 168 -19.68 -30.59 3.96
CA ILE A 168 -21.06 -31.09 3.87
C ILE A 168 -21.44 -31.42 2.42
N GLU A 169 -21.99 -32.61 2.22
CA GLU A 169 -22.48 -33.17 0.95
C GLU A 169 -24.02 -33.13 0.96
N TRP A 170 -24.63 -32.52 -0.06
CA TRP A 170 -26.07 -32.24 -0.12
C TRP A 170 -26.57 -32.08 -1.56
N ASN A 171 -27.87 -32.27 -1.79
CA ASN A 171 -28.56 -31.97 -3.05
C ASN A 171 -29.68 -30.93 -2.84
N LEU A 172 -30.00 -30.18 -3.90
CA LEU A 172 -31.15 -29.26 -3.94
C LEU A 172 -32.38 -30.00 -4.47
N VAL A 173 -33.40 -30.16 -3.64
CA VAL A 173 -34.67 -30.86 -4.00
C VAL A 173 -35.70 -29.88 -4.56
N LYS A 174 -35.80 -28.67 -3.97
CA LYS A 174 -36.69 -27.60 -4.42
C LYS A 174 -36.07 -26.24 -4.11
N PHE A 175 -36.33 -25.24 -4.95
CA PHE A 175 -35.79 -23.88 -4.80
C PHE A 175 -36.81 -22.75 -5.01
N SER A 176 -38.00 -23.05 -5.52
CA SER A 176 -39.14 -22.15 -5.55
C SER A 176 -40.45 -22.94 -5.65
N ASP A 177 -41.56 -22.34 -5.23
CA ASP A 177 -42.93 -22.77 -5.55
C ASP A 177 -43.36 -22.39 -6.98
N SER A 178 -42.62 -21.49 -7.65
CA SER A 178 -42.86 -21.16 -9.06
C SER A 178 -42.26 -22.21 -10.01
N ASN A 179 -42.93 -22.44 -11.14
CA ASN A 179 -42.45 -23.32 -12.23
C ASN A 179 -41.26 -22.74 -13.03
N ARG A 180 -40.62 -21.66 -12.54
CA ARG A 180 -39.48 -21.02 -13.20
C ARG A 180 -38.22 -21.86 -13.05
N ARG A 181 -37.38 -21.88 -14.08
CA ARG A 181 -36.08 -22.55 -14.07
C ARG A 181 -35.10 -21.78 -13.19
N LYS A 182 -34.03 -22.45 -12.75
CA LYS A 182 -33.07 -21.86 -11.80
C LYS A 182 -32.38 -20.61 -12.36
N ASP A 183 -32.07 -20.64 -13.65
CA ASP A 183 -31.51 -19.55 -14.47
C ASP A 183 -32.50 -18.39 -14.74
N GLU A 184 -33.74 -18.47 -14.24
CA GLU A 184 -34.77 -17.43 -14.39
C GLU A 184 -35.07 -16.66 -13.07
N ILE A 185 -34.55 -17.14 -11.93
CA ILE A 185 -34.76 -16.54 -10.60
C ILE A 185 -33.45 -15.97 -10.09
N TYR A 186 -33.42 -14.71 -9.62
CA TYR A 186 -32.23 -14.17 -8.97
C TYR A 186 -32.10 -14.70 -7.52
N PRO A 187 -30.87 -14.92 -7.01
CA PRO A 187 -30.66 -15.34 -5.62
C PRO A 187 -31.37 -14.51 -4.55
N THR A 188 -31.53 -13.20 -4.72
CA THR A 188 -32.27 -12.34 -3.79
C THR A 188 -33.80 -12.40 -3.93
N ASP A 189 -34.34 -13.10 -4.93
CA ASP A 189 -35.79 -13.39 -5.06
C ASP A 189 -36.21 -14.68 -4.33
N LEU A 190 -35.25 -15.47 -3.83
CA LEU A 190 -35.51 -16.74 -3.16
C LEU A 190 -36.16 -16.52 -1.79
N LYS A 191 -37.16 -17.35 -1.45
CA LYS A 191 -37.74 -17.42 -0.10
C LYS A 191 -37.29 -18.68 0.61
N LEU A 192 -36.96 -18.57 1.90
CA LEU A 192 -36.31 -19.64 2.68
C LEU A 192 -37.20 -20.88 2.87
N ASP A 193 -38.51 -20.65 2.98
CA ASP A 193 -39.59 -21.62 3.12
C ASP A 193 -39.88 -22.41 1.83
N GLU A 194 -39.57 -21.84 0.66
CA GLU A 194 -39.66 -22.54 -0.63
C GLU A 194 -38.47 -23.50 -0.89
N ILE A 195 -37.37 -23.38 -0.12
CA ILE A 195 -36.16 -24.20 -0.29
C ILE A 195 -36.32 -25.57 0.38
N LYS A 196 -35.98 -26.65 -0.35
CA LYS A 196 -35.80 -28.00 0.20
C LYS A 196 -34.46 -28.57 -0.25
N ILE A 197 -33.69 -29.10 0.69
CA ILE A 197 -32.42 -29.81 0.43
C ILE A 197 -32.45 -31.18 1.10
N GLU A 198 -31.61 -32.09 0.62
CA GLU A 198 -31.31 -33.36 1.29
C GLU A 198 -29.80 -33.48 1.54
N LEU A 199 -29.41 -34.18 2.60
CA LEU A 199 -28.02 -34.59 2.81
C LEU A 199 -27.73 -35.86 2.02
N VAL A 200 -26.54 -35.97 1.44
CA VAL A 200 -26.10 -37.16 0.69
C VAL A 200 -24.74 -37.68 1.19
N GLY A 201 -24.34 -38.84 0.69
CA GLY A 201 -23.05 -39.47 0.99
C GLY A 201 -22.73 -39.54 2.48
N LYS A 202 -21.49 -39.20 2.84
CA LYS A 202 -20.99 -39.26 4.23
C LYS A 202 -21.73 -38.29 5.14
N SER A 203 -22.24 -37.19 4.59
CA SER A 203 -23.02 -36.23 5.37
C SER A 203 -24.40 -36.78 5.76
N LYS A 204 -25.04 -37.59 4.90
CA LYS A 204 -26.28 -38.31 5.24
C LYS A 204 -26.07 -39.36 6.33
N GLU A 205 -24.93 -40.04 6.33
CA GLU A 205 -24.57 -41.03 7.34
C GLU A 205 -24.28 -40.39 8.70
N LYS A 206 -23.52 -39.27 8.71
CA LYS A 206 -23.06 -38.61 9.94
C LYS A 206 -24.07 -37.65 10.54
N TYR A 207 -24.89 -36.98 9.73
CA TYR A 207 -25.77 -35.90 10.18
C TYR A 207 -27.24 -36.12 9.83
N GLU A 208 -28.10 -35.51 10.62
CA GLU A 208 -29.52 -35.27 10.37
C GLU A 208 -29.72 -33.76 10.15
N LEU A 209 -30.48 -33.37 9.14
CA LEU A 209 -30.83 -31.96 8.90
C LEU A 209 -32.03 -31.58 9.78
N ILE A 210 -31.84 -30.66 10.73
CA ILE A 210 -32.92 -30.18 11.60
C ILE A 210 -33.76 -29.13 10.85
N LYS A 211 -33.12 -28.06 10.36
CA LYS A 211 -33.78 -26.98 9.62
C LYS A 211 -32.82 -26.09 8.86
N LEU A 212 -33.36 -25.35 7.90
CA LEU A 212 -32.76 -24.15 7.34
C LEU A 212 -32.91 -23.00 8.36
N LEU A 213 -31.91 -22.13 8.46
CA LEU A 213 -31.89 -21.02 9.43
C LEU A 213 -32.09 -19.66 8.76
N GLU A 214 -31.21 -19.32 7.80
CA GLU A 214 -31.28 -18.07 7.05
C GLU A 214 -30.44 -18.15 5.77
N PHE A 215 -30.63 -17.19 4.86
CA PHE A 215 -29.68 -16.92 3.79
C PHE A 215 -28.46 -16.14 4.30
N ASP A 216 -27.29 -16.45 3.76
CA ASP A 216 -26.03 -15.73 3.97
C ASP A 216 -25.56 -15.17 2.61
N PRO A 217 -25.96 -13.93 2.26
CA PRO A 217 -25.58 -13.30 1.01
C PRO A 217 -24.07 -13.11 0.90
N PHE A 218 -23.56 -13.09 -0.33
CA PHE A 218 -22.18 -12.74 -0.59
C PHE A 218 -22.03 -11.24 -0.80
N PHE A 219 -20.96 -10.67 -0.26
CA PHE A 219 -20.67 -9.24 -0.31
C PHE A 219 -19.29 -8.96 -0.90
N ASN A 220 -19.13 -7.87 -1.65
CA ASN A 220 -17.80 -7.40 -2.07
C ASN A 220 -17.09 -6.61 -0.96
N GLN A 221 -15.86 -6.12 -1.22
CA GLN A 221 -15.09 -5.32 -0.25
C GLN A 221 -15.81 -4.05 0.25
N ARG A 222 -16.70 -3.44 -0.54
CA ARG A 222 -17.51 -2.30 -0.12
C ARG A 222 -18.87 -2.68 0.49
N GLU A 223 -19.07 -3.97 0.77
CA GLU A 223 -20.25 -4.51 1.46
C GLU A 223 -21.55 -4.37 0.67
N LYS A 224 -21.45 -4.19 -0.66
CA LYS A 224 -22.55 -4.38 -1.60
C LYS A 224 -22.86 -5.87 -1.70
N ASN A 225 -24.13 -6.26 -1.59
CA ASN A 225 -24.57 -7.63 -1.89
C ASN A 225 -24.32 -7.92 -3.39
N ILE A 226 -23.59 -9.00 -3.66
CA ILE A 226 -23.22 -9.46 -5.01
C ILE A 226 -23.78 -10.85 -5.33
N SER A 227 -24.74 -11.34 -4.55
CA SER A 227 -25.35 -12.67 -4.77
C SER A 227 -25.95 -12.78 -6.18
N ASP A 228 -26.66 -11.74 -6.63
CA ASP A 228 -27.26 -11.65 -7.98
C ASP A 228 -26.22 -11.40 -9.10
N TRP A 229 -25.00 -10.98 -8.75
CA TRP A 229 -23.88 -10.93 -9.70
C TRP A 229 -23.22 -12.31 -9.85
N LEU A 230 -23.16 -13.08 -8.76
CA LEU A 230 -22.62 -14.44 -8.71
C LEU A 230 -23.58 -15.53 -9.22
N GLY A 231 -24.89 -15.28 -9.24
CA GLY A 231 -25.89 -16.34 -9.43
C GLY A 231 -25.85 -17.37 -8.29
N ALA A 232 -25.47 -16.94 -7.08
CA ALA A 232 -25.26 -17.81 -5.94
C ALA A 232 -25.53 -17.12 -4.60
N ILE A 233 -25.96 -17.89 -3.59
CA ILE A 233 -26.20 -17.42 -2.22
C ILE A 233 -25.81 -18.49 -1.20
N GLY A 234 -25.31 -18.08 -0.04
CA GLY A 234 -25.08 -18.97 1.09
C GLY A 234 -26.38 -19.34 1.79
N LEU A 235 -26.45 -20.53 2.36
CA LEU A 235 -27.56 -21.00 3.18
C LEU A 235 -27.01 -21.56 4.49
N VAL A 236 -27.50 -21.02 5.61
CA VAL A 236 -27.15 -21.45 6.96
C VAL A 236 -28.09 -22.58 7.36
N ILE A 237 -27.53 -23.72 7.74
CA ILE A 237 -28.28 -24.95 8.07
C ILE A 237 -27.94 -25.44 9.47
N LYS A 238 -28.93 -25.99 10.17
CA LYS A 238 -28.77 -26.62 11.47
C LYS A 238 -28.78 -28.13 11.33
N LEU A 239 -27.68 -28.77 11.71
CA LEU A 239 -27.48 -30.21 11.68
C LEU A 239 -27.47 -30.80 13.09
N LYS A 240 -27.78 -32.08 13.20
CA LYS A 240 -27.55 -32.91 14.38
C LYS A 240 -26.58 -34.04 14.02
N ASN A 241 -25.51 -34.19 14.78
CA ASN A 241 -24.58 -35.31 14.64
C ASN A 241 -25.25 -36.59 15.17
N LYS A 242 -25.37 -37.61 14.32
CA LYS A 242 -26.09 -38.86 14.63
C LYS A 242 -25.36 -39.74 15.66
N LYS A 243 -24.06 -39.53 15.87
CA LYS A 243 -23.25 -40.29 16.85
C LYS A 243 -23.20 -39.61 18.21
N THR A 244 -23.01 -38.28 18.24
CA THR A 244 -22.84 -37.53 19.50
C THR A 244 -24.12 -36.86 19.99
N ASN A 245 -25.20 -36.84 19.18
CA ASN A 245 -26.41 -36.03 19.37
C ASN A 245 -26.21 -34.51 19.42
N GLU A 246 -24.97 -34.03 19.28
CA GLU A 246 -24.63 -32.59 19.28
C GLU A 246 -25.24 -31.88 18.07
N GLN A 247 -25.55 -30.60 18.25
CA GLN A 247 -26.12 -29.77 17.18
C GLN A 247 -25.06 -28.81 16.64
N GLU A 248 -24.89 -28.80 15.32
CA GLU A 248 -23.89 -28.02 14.62
C GLU A 248 -24.55 -27.08 13.60
N ILE A 249 -24.05 -25.85 13.51
CA ILE A 249 -24.44 -24.92 12.44
C ILE A 249 -23.39 -25.02 11.33
N LYS A 250 -23.84 -25.23 10.09
CA LYS A 250 -22.99 -25.27 8.90
C LYS A 250 -23.51 -24.29 7.85
N LYS A 251 -22.67 -23.97 6.88
CA LYS A 251 -23.03 -23.16 5.71
C LYS A 251 -22.83 -23.98 4.44
N ILE A 252 -23.76 -23.86 3.51
CA ILE A 252 -23.68 -24.45 2.16
C ILE A 252 -23.93 -23.37 1.10
N GLU A 253 -23.57 -23.63 -0.16
CA GLU A 253 -23.59 -22.65 -1.25
C GLU A 253 -24.59 -23.07 -2.34
N LEU A 254 -25.71 -22.37 -2.46
CA LEU A 254 -26.64 -22.59 -3.56
C LEU A 254 -26.12 -21.81 -4.80
N LYS A 255 -25.56 -22.51 -5.81
CA LYS A 255 -25.01 -21.90 -7.05
C LYS A 255 -25.88 -22.18 -8.29
N GLY A 256 -25.78 -21.35 -9.34
CA GLY A 256 -26.38 -21.60 -10.66
C GLY A 256 -27.79 -21.02 -10.85
N PHE A 257 -28.07 -19.89 -10.19
CA PHE A 257 -29.27 -19.08 -10.40
C PHE A 257 -29.05 -18.02 -11.49
N LYS A 258 -30.12 -17.30 -11.87
CA LYS A 258 -30.03 -16.13 -12.74
C LYS A 258 -29.01 -15.13 -12.18
N ASN A 259 -28.18 -14.56 -13.04
CA ASN A 259 -27.23 -13.53 -12.65
C ASN A 259 -27.16 -12.38 -13.66
N ASN A 260 -26.76 -11.20 -13.16
CA ASN A 260 -26.34 -10.08 -14.01
C ASN A 260 -24.83 -9.85 -13.80
N PRO A 261 -23.97 -10.21 -14.78
CA PRO A 261 -22.52 -10.10 -14.68
C PRO A 261 -21.98 -8.65 -14.76
N PHE A 262 -22.80 -7.67 -15.15
CA PHE A 262 -22.37 -6.30 -15.37
C PHE A 262 -22.25 -5.51 -14.06
N ASP A 263 -23.28 -5.57 -13.21
CA ASP A 263 -23.36 -4.82 -11.94
C ASP A 263 -24.27 -5.45 -10.87
N GLY A 264 -24.92 -6.58 -11.16
CA GLY A 264 -25.86 -7.27 -10.28
C GLY A 264 -27.27 -6.67 -10.19
N GLN A 265 -27.62 -5.65 -10.98
CA GLN A 265 -28.97 -5.06 -10.96
C GLN A 265 -29.99 -5.92 -11.72
N LYS A 266 -31.26 -5.93 -11.30
CA LYS A 266 -32.25 -6.88 -11.84
C LYS A 266 -32.76 -6.54 -13.24
N ASP A 267 -32.77 -5.26 -13.60
CA ASP A 267 -33.51 -4.69 -14.74
C ASP A 267 -32.63 -4.18 -15.91
N TYR A 268 -31.35 -4.59 -15.99
CA TYR A 268 -30.44 -4.06 -17.01
C TYR A 268 -30.46 -4.87 -18.31
N ASP A 269 -31.42 -4.57 -19.18
CA ASP A 269 -31.68 -5.27 -20.44
C ASP A 269 -30.71 -4.87 -21.60
N LYS A 270 -29.40 -5.06 -21.37
CA LYS A 270 -28.40 -5.01 -22.45
C LYS A 270 -27.87 -6.39 -22.75
N LYS A 271 -27.77 -6.71 -24.05
CA LYS A 271 -27.07 -7.89 -24.55
C LYS A 271 -25.65 -7.95 -23.98
N ILE A 272 -25.45 -8.87 -23.04
CA ILE A 272 -24.16 -9.25 -22.45
C ILE A 272 -23.23 -9.66 -23.60
N SER A 273 -22.02 -9.11 -23.65
CA SER A 273 -21.06 -9.43 -24.70
C SER A 273 -20.44 -10.80 -24.47
N TYR A 274 -19.93 -11.45 -25.53
CA TYR A 274 -19.13 -12.68 -25.39
C TYR A 274 -17.87 -12.47 -24.52
N PHE A 275 -17.41 -11.23 -24.37
CA PHE A 275 -16.31 -10.84 -23.47
C PHE A 275 -16.74 -10.70 -21.99
N ASP A 276 -18.04 -10.70 -21.69
CA ASP A 276 -18.61 -10.54 -20.35
C ASP A 276 -19.00 -11.88 -19.69
N ASN A 277 -18.73 -13.02 -20.34
CA ASN A 277 -18.95 -14.35 -19.76
C ASN A 277 -18.13 -14.54 -18.48
N LEU A 278 -18.80 -14.54 -17.31
CA LEU A 278 -18.21 -14.84 -16.00
C LEU A 278 -17.94 -16.34 -15.81
N ASP A 279 -17.28 -16.97 -16.77
CA ASP A 279 -16.95 -18.41 -16.76
C ASP A 279 -15.71 -18.68 -15.87
N ARG A 280 -15.77 -18.19 -14.63
CA ARG A 280 -14.78 -18.35 -13.56
C ARG A 280 -15.53 -18.45 -12.23
N ASP A 281 -15.36 -19.54 -11.50
CA ASP A 281 -16.01 -19.73 -10.19
C ASP A 281 -15.42 -18.74 -9.17
N TYR A 282 -16.03 -17.57 -9.06
CA TYR A 282 -15.59 -16.50 -8.16
C TYR A 282 -15.65 -16.90 -6.69
N LEU A 283 -16.51 -17.85 -6.33
CA LEU A 283 -16.60 -18.38 -4.96
C LEU A 283 -15.38 -19.28 -4.66
N GLU A 284 -14.99 -20.18 -5.56
CA GLU A 284 -13.74 -20.94 -5.37
C GLU A 284 -12.50 -20.01 -5.43
N TYR A 285 -12.48 -19.03 -6.33
CA TYR A 285 -11.40 -18.05 -6.41
C TYR A 285 -11.30 -17.15 -5.15
N ALA A 286 -12.41 -16.85 -4.48
CA ALA A 286 -12.41 -16.10 -3.21
C ALA A 286 -11.85 -16.93 -2.04
N LYS A 287 -11.99 -18.27 -2.07
CA LYS A 287 -11.44 -19.19 -1.06
C LYS A 287 -9.91 -19.32 -1.14
N LEU A 288 -9.29 -18.94 -2.25
CA LEU A 288 -7.82 -18.89 -2.40
C LEU A 288 -7.21 -17.85 -1.44
N ASP A 289 -5.95 -18.06 -1.05
CA ASP A 289 -5.15 -17.02 -0.39
C ASP A 289 -4.60 -16.00 -1.41
N GLN A 290 -3.96 -14.93 -0.92
CA GLN A 290 -3.44 -13.87 -1.81
C GLN A 290 -2.39 -14.37 -2.81
N ARG A 291 -1.62 -15.39 -2.42
CA ARG A 291 -0.58 -16.00 -3.26
C ARG A 291 -1.19 -16.82 -4.38
N SER A 292 -2.09 -17.75 -4.06
CA SER A 292 -2.78 -18.58 -5.06
C SER A 292 -3.63 -17.74 -6.02
N ARG A 293 -4.22 -16.63 -5.54
CA ARG A 293 -4.85 -15.62 -6.40
C ARG A 293 -3.86 -14.98 -7.37
N PHE A 294 -2.70 -14.53 -6.87
CA PHE A 294 -1.65 -13.96 -7.72
C PHE A 294 -1.18 -14.95 -8.77
N GLU A 295 -0.79 -16.17 -8.37
CA GLU A 295 -0.29 -17.22 -9.28
C GLU A 295 -1.33 -17.54 -10.38
N PHE A 296 -2.63 -17.60 -10.03
CA PHE A 296 -3.73 -17.82 -10.97
C PHE A 296 -3.86 -16.69 -12.02
N ASP A 297 -4.00 -15.42 -11.58
CA ASP A 297 -4.25 -14.33 -12.53
C ASP A 297 -2.99 -13.95 -13.32
N ASN A 298 -1.82 -14.07 -12.69
CA ASN A 298 -0.55 -13.65 -13.27
C ASN A 298 -0.11 -14.51 -14.47
N LYS A 299 -0.48 -15.80 -14.52
CA LYS A 299 -0.26 -16.66 -15.69
C LYS A 299 -0.84 -16.02 -16.97
N ASN A 300 -2.08 -15.55 -16.90
CA ASN A 300 -2.76 -14.91 -18.03
C ASN A 300 -2.23 -13.49 -18.28
N TYR A 301 -1.93 -12.75 -17.21
CA TYR A 301 -1.41 -11.39 -17.28
C TYR A 301 -0.05 -11.30 -18.01
N ILE A 302 0.90 -12.19 -17.67
CA ILE A 302 2.21 -12.27 -18.31
C ILE A 302 2.10 -12.69 -19.78
N SER A 303 1.16 -13.57 -20.12
CA SER A 303 0.87 -13.91 -21.53
C SER A 303 0.34 -12.69 -22.29
N GLY A 304 -0.61 -11.93 -21.72
CA GLY A 304 -1.12 -10.70 -22.30
C GLY A 304 -0.04 -9.64 -22.53
N LEU A 305 0.83 -9.40 -21.54
CA LEU A 305 1.97 -8.48 -21.68
C LEU A 305 2.97 -8.95 -22.75
N SER A 306 3.27 -10.25 -22.79
CA SER A 306 4.17 -10.83 -23.80
C SER A 306 3.60 -10.66 -25.22
N ASN A 307 2.29 -10.86 -25.39
CA ASN A 307 1.62 -10.66 -26.67
C ASN A 307 1.60 -9.18 -27.07
N ASN A 308 1.38 -8.26 -26.13
CA ASN A 308 1.45 -6.82 -26.40
C ASN A 308 2.87 -6.36 -26.80
N LEU A 309 3.92 -6.87 -26.14
CA LEU A 309 5.31 -6.60 -26.53
C LEU A 309 5.58 -7.10 -27.96
N SER A 310 5.21 -8.34 -28.28
CA SER A 310 5.36 -8.92 -29.62
C SER A 310 4.60 -8.13 -30.69
N PHE A 311 3.36 -7.71 -30.40
CA PHE A 311 2.54 -6.88 -31.28
C PHE A 311 3.20 -5.52 -31.59
N HIS A 312 3.91 -4.94 -30.62
CA HIS A 312 4.72 -3.73 -30.81
C HIS A 312 6.17 -4.03 -31.28
N GLY A 313 6.41 -5.17 -31.92
CA GLY A 313 7.70 -5.54 -32.52
C GLY A 313 8.83 -5.83 -31.51
N LYS A 314 8.52 -5.95 -30.21
CA LYS A 314 9.49 -6.24 -29.15
C LYS A 314 9.44 -7.71 -28.79
N ASN A 315 10.56 -8.43 -28.95
CA ASN A 315 10.66 -9.80 -28.42
C ASN A 315 10.57 -9.78 -26.87
N PRO A 316 9.60 -10.48 -26.25
CA PRO A 316 9.37 -10.42 -24.79
C PRO A 316 10.53 -10.88 -23.91
N LEU A 317 11.52 -11.58 -24.49
CA LEU A 317 12.72 -12.08 -23.80
C LEU A 317 14.01 -11.34 -24.18
N LYS A 318 13.95 -10.36 -25.10
CA LYS A 318 15.14 -9.62 -25.60
C LYS A 318 14.94 -8.11 -25.66
N TYR A 319 13.80 -7.57 -25.24
CA TYR A 319 13.52 -6.14 -25.35
C TYR A 319 14.38 -5.25 -24.42
N ARG A 320 14.97 -5.82 -23.37
CA ARG A 320 15.93 -5.15 -22.48
C ARG A 320 17.35 -5.61 -22.80
N LYS A 321 18.07 -4.83 -23.61
CA LYS A 321 19.41 -5.20 -24.14
C LYS A 321 20.50 -5.44 -23.07
N ASN A 322 20.34 -4.89 -21.87
CA ASN A 322 21.33 -4.99 -20.79
C ASN A 322 21.11 -6.18 -19.83
N LEU A 323 20.04 -6.96 -20.03
CA LEU A 323 19.70 -8.14 -19.22
C LEU A 323 19.43 -9.34 -20.13
N ASP A 324 20.03 -10.47 -19.81
CA ASP A 324 19.78 -11.74 -20.48
C ASP A 324 19.40 -12.86 -19.48
N PHE A 325 19.24 -14.08 -20.00
CA PHE A 325 18.87 -15.28 -19.26
C PHE A 325 19.97 -16.36 -19.27
N ASN A 326 21.21 -15.98 -19.57
CA ASN A 326 22.35 -16.91 -19.68
C ASN A 326 22.87 -17.36 -18.31
N ALA A 327 22.82 -16.47 -17.30
CA ALA A 327 23.21 -16.72 -15.91
C ALA A 327 22.20 -17.60 -15.15
N LYS A 328 21.91 -18.80 -15.69
CA LYS A 328 20.84 -19.70 -15.21
C LYS A 328 20.94 -20.03 -13.72
N LYS A 329 22.15 -20.18 -13.17
CA LYS A 329 22.36 -20.52 -11.75
C LYS A 329 22.05 -19.32 -10.84
N ALA A 330 22.47 -18.10 -11.22
CA ALA A 330 22.10 -16.89 -10.49
C ALA A 330 20.59 -16.65 -10.53
N ILE A 331 19.95 -16.87 -11.68
CA ILE A 331 18.51 -16.70 -11.86
C ILE A 331 17.71 -17.71 -11.04
N ASP A 332 18.12 -18.99 -11.00
CA ASP A 332 17.50 -20.00 -10.13
C ASP A 332 17.64 -19.67 -8.63
N ILE A 333 18.80 -19.16 -8.20
CA ILE A 333 19.02 -18.68 -6.82
C ILE A 333 18.14 -17.46 -6.52
N PHE A 334 18.03 -16.52 -7.47
CA PHE A 334 17.12 -15.37 -7.36
C PHE A 334 15.68 -15.84 -7.22
N ASP A 335 15.18 -16.72 -8.09
CA ASP A 335 13.80 -17.18 -8.09
C ASP A 335 13.44 -17.92 -6.79
N LYS A 336 14.36 -18.72 -6.25
CA LYS A 336 14.20 -19.40 -4.96
C LYS A 336 14.10 -18.41 -3.78
N LYS A 337 14.95 -17.38 -3.74
CA LYS A 337 14.89 -16.32 -2.73
C LYS A 337 13.67 -15.40 -2.91
N ALA A 338 13.39 -14.97 -4.14
CA ALA A 338 12.26 -14.09 -4.46
C ALA A 338 10.94 -14.72 -4.02
N ARG A 339 10.72 -16.01 -4.38
CA ARG A 339 9.56 -16.80 -3.96
C ARG A 339 9.33 -16.81 -2.44
N PHE A 340 10.38 -16.66 -1.64
CA PHE A 340 10.31 -16.66 -0.19
C PHE A 340 9.99 -15.27 0.41
N PHE A 341 10.46 -14.19 -0.19
CA PHE A 341 10.10 -12.82 0.22
C PHE A 341 8.72 -12.39 -0.30
N GLY A 342 7.98 -13.31 -0.91
CA GLY A 342 6.77 -13.03 -1.66
C GLY A 342 6.98 -12.11 -2.85
N ILE A 343 8.11 -12.24 -3.53
CA ILE A 343 8.53 -11.47 -4.71
C ILE A 343 8.48 -12.38 -5.93
N GLU A 344 8.17 -11.80 -7.07
CA GLU A 344 8.03 -12.53 -8.33
C GLU A 344 9.38 -13.01 -8.90
N ASN A 345 9.33 -14.12 -9.66
CA ASN A 345 10.47 -14.64 -10.41
C ASN A 345 11.01 -13.63 -11.45
N TYR A 346 12.29 -13.78 -11.74
CA TYR A 346 13.10 -12.93 -12.60
C TYR A 346 12.48 -12.72 -13.99
N LYS A 347 11.95 -13.77 -14.61
CA LYS A 347 11.36 -13.71 -15.97
C LYS A 347 10.08 -12.88 -16.01
N ASN A 348 9.18 -13.06 -15.05
CA ASN A 348 7.93 -12.31 -15.01
C ASN A 348 8.17 -10.84 -14.64
N SER A 349 9.06 -10.58 -13.68
CA SER A 349 9.53 -9.22 -13.34
C SER A 349 10.22 -8.54 -14.53
N TYR A 350 11.00 -9.29 -15.33
CA TYR A 350 11.59 -8.79 -16.58
C TYR A 350 10.49 -8.35 -17.54
N ILE A 351 9.44 -9.16 -17.74
CA ILE A 351 8.33 -8.84 -18.65
C ILE A 351 7.52 -7.63 -18.16
N LYS A 352 7.35 -7.45 -16.85
CA LYS A 352 6.68 -6.26 -16.26
C LYS A 352 7.53 -4.97 -16.31
N GLY A 353 8.82 -5.08 -16.58
CA GLY A 353 9.77 -3.95 -16.65
C GLY A 353 10.41 -3.57 -15.31
N PHE A 354 10.36 -4.46 -14.32
CA PHE A 354 10.89 -4.20 -12.97
C PHE A 354 12.42 -4.14 -12.95
N THR A 355 12.99 -3.40 -12.00
CA THR A 355 14.42 -3.43 -11.68
C THR A 355 14.85 -4.82 -11.26
N LEU A 356 15.94 -5.31 -11.84
CA LEU A 356 16.44 -6.67 -11.63
C LEU A 356 17.96 -6.68 -11.48
N PRO A 357 18.53 -7.66 -10.76
CA PRO A 357 19.97 -7.87 -10.73
C PRO A 357 20.49 -8.26 -12.12
N LYS A 358 21.56 -7.61 -12.56
CA LYS A 358 22.34 -8.01 -13.74
C LYS A 358 23.42 -9.00 -13.30
N PHE A 359 23.62 -10.05 -14.09
CA PHE A 359 24.64 -11.06 -13.85
C PHE A 359 25.58 -11.19 -15.05
N ASP A 360 26.82 -11.61 -14.81
CA ASP A 360 27.74 -12.04 -15.88
C ASP A 360 27.52 -13.53 -16.26
N GLN A 361 28.26 -14.01 -17.26
CA GLN A 361 28.21 -15.42 -17.68
C GLN A 361 28.68 -16.40 -16.60
N ASN A 362 29.48 -15.93 -15.63
CA ASN A 362 29.96 -16.71 -14.49
C ASN A 362 28.97 -16.71 -13.32
N ASN A 363 27.82 -16.04 -13.44
CA ASN A 363 26.76 -15.86 -12.42
C ASN A 363 27.13 -14.87 -11.30
N ASN A 364 28.13 -14.01 -11.51
CA ASN A 364 28.47 -12.92 -10.58
C ASN A 364 27.48 -11.75 -10.73
N PHE A 365 27.10 -11.13 -9.61
CA PHE A 365 26.25 -9.94 -9.59
C PHE A 365 27.03 -8.69 -10.04
N LEU A 366 26.47 -7.94 -11.00
CA LEU A 366 27.09 -6.75 -11.61
C LEU A 366 26.42 -5.42 -11.20
N GLY A 367 25.43 -5.45 -10.31
CA GLY A 367 24.56 -4.30 -10.00
C GLY A 367 23.13 -4.49 -10.51
N LEU A 368 22.25 -3.54 -10.20
CA LEU A 368 20.86 -3.54 -10.65
C LEU A 368 20.72 -2.89 -12.03
N ASN A 369 19.80 -3.39 -12.84
CA ASN A 369 19.35 -2.75 -14.06
C ASN A 369 17.85 -2.47 -13.99
N PHE A 370 17.47 -1.21 -14.14
CA PHE A 370 16.07 -0.80 -14.27
C PHE A 370 15.70 -0.50 -15.72
N TYR A 371 14.41 -0.48 -16.04
CA TYR A 371 13.95 -0.17 -17.39
C TYR A 371 13.88 1.34 -17.63
N ASP A 372 14.81 1.87 -18.41
CA ASP A 372 14.97 3.29 -18.75
C ASP A 372 14.44 3.66 -20.15
N GLY A 373 13.51 2.86 -20.68
CA GLY A 373 12.86 3.15 -21.96
C GLY A 373 11.99 4.39 -21.92
N ALA A 374 11.83 5.07 -23.06
CA ALA A 374 11.10 6.34 -23.18
C ALA A 374 9.60 6.30 -22.83
N LYS A 375 9.02 5.11 -22.61
CA LYS A 375 7.65 4.89 -22.11
C LYS A 375 7.66 3.68 -21.19
N GLU A 376 6.86 3.72 -20.13
CA GLU A 376 6.62 2.59 -19.22
C GLU A 376 6.13 1.34 -19.99
N ILE A 377 6.38 0.14 -19.46
CA ILE A 377 5.77 -1.09 -20.00
C ILE A 377 4.26 -1.05 -19.72
N PRO A 378 3.38 -1.13 -20.73
CA PRO A 378 1.93 -1.07 -20.53
C PRO A 378 1.44 -2.06 -19.47
N LYS A 379 0.51 -1.63 -18.62
CA LYS A 379 -0.14 -2.46 -17.60
C LYS A 379 -1.63 -2.55 -17.92
N ALA A 380 -2.18 -3.77 -17.87
CA ALA A 380 -3.60 -4.03 -18.09
C ALA A 380 -4.38 -3.99 -16.77
N SER A 381 -5.70 -3.83 -16.81
CA SER A 381 -6.54 -3.91 -15.62
C SER A 381 -6.62 -5.33 -15.04
N ILE A 382 -7.11 -5.46 -13.81
CA ILE A 382 -7.29 -6.76 -13.14
C ILE A 382 -8.76 -6.97 -12.72
N ARG A 383 -9.32 -8.14 -13.07
CA ARG A 383 -10.75 -8.45 -12.84
C ARG A 383 -11.19 -8.35 -11.37
N THR A 384 -10.28 -8.59 -10.44
CA THR A 384 -10.55 -8.57 -8.98
C THR A 384 -10.98 -7.21 -8.46
N ASP A 385 -10.65 -6.14 -9.17
CA ASP A 385 -10.98 -4.79 -8.73
C ASP A 385 -12.40 -4.38 -9.15
N PHE A 386 -13.03 -5.15 -10.04
CA PHE A 386 -14.36 -4.92 -10.59
C PHE A 386 -15.43 -5.91 -10.10
N ILE A 387 -15.16 -6.72 -9.07
CA ILE A 387 -16.13 -7.70 -8.56
C ILE A 387 -17.41 -6.99 -8.07
N GLY A 388 -18.53 -7.24 -8.75
CA GLY A 388 -19.82 -6.58 -8.51
C GLY A 388 -19.91 -5.13 -8.99
N LYS A 389 -19.02 -4.68 -9.90
CA LYS A 389 -18.92 -3.30 -10.40
C LYS A 389 -18.72 -3.24 -11.92
N ASN A 390 -19.18 -2.14 -12.54
CA ASN A 390 -18.94 -1.86 -13.95
C ASN A 390 -17.45 -1.50 -14.21
N GLN A 391 -16.72 -2.42 -14.87
CA GLN A 391 -15.29 -2.30 -15.17
C GLN A 391 -14.90 -1.09 -16.04
N TRP A 392 -15.81 -0.57 -16.86
CA TRP A 392 -15.50 0.50 -17.83
C TRP A 392 -15.37 1.87 -17.16
N LYS A 393 -16.20 2.13 -16.14
CA LYS A 393 -16.33 3.42 -15.43
C LYS A 393 -15.41 3.57 -14.20
N PHE A 394 -14.59 2.58 -13.87
CA PHE A 394 -13.83 2.51 -12.61
C PHE A 394 -12.57 3.40 -12.60
N THR A 395 -12.77 4.71 -12.51
CA THR A 395 -11.71 5.73 -12.47
C THR A 395 -11.83 6.72 -11.31
N GLY A 396 -12.92 6.62 -10.53
CA GLY A 396 -13.34 7.59 -9.50
C GLY A 396 -14.73 8.16 -9.79
N LEU A 397 -15.31 8.85 -8.81
CA LEU A 397 -16.62 9.49 -8.89
C LEU A 397 -16.44 11.02 -8.99
N PRO A 398 -16.72 11.65 -10.15
CA PRO A 398 -16.76 13.10 -10.28
C PRO A 398 -17.97 13.71 -9.55
N ARG A 399 -17.84 14.98 -9.19
CA ARG A 399 -18.93 15.94 -8.89
C ARG A 399 -19.95 15.51 -7.82
N HIS A 400 -19.56 14.61 -6.92
CA HIS A 400 -20.37 14.18 -5.78
C HIS A 400 -19.52 13.95 -4.52
N LEU A 401 -20.06 14.35 -3.36
CA LEU A 401 -19.56 13.99 -2.04
C LEU A 401 -20.58 13.02 -1.42
N VAL A 402 -20.25 11.73 -1.35
CA VAL A 402 -21.27 10.73 -0.96
C VAL A 402 -21.52 10.62 0.55
N ASN A 403 -20.63 11.17 1.37
CA ASN A 403 -20.70 11.12 2.83
C ASN A 403 -19.95 12.28 3.52
N LYS A 404 -20.14 12.41 4.84
CA LYS A 404 -19.52 13.44 5.68
C LYS A 404 -17.98 13.40 5.68
N MET A 405 -17.37 12.23 5.51
CA MET A 405 -15.91 12.10 5.44
C MET A 405 -15.34 12.74 4.17
N TYR A 406 -15.96 12.50 3.01
CA TYR A 406 -15.59 13.19 1.77
C TYR A 406 -15.79 14.70 1.88
N LYS A 407 -16.88 15.20 2.49
CA LYS A 407 -17.03 16.66 2.76
C LYS A 407 -15.92 17.19 3.67
N LYS A 408 -15.58 16.50 4.76
CA LYS A 408 -14.47 16.89 5.66
C LYS A 408 -13.14 16.99 4.89
N ILE A 409 -12.81 16.02 4.04
CA ILE A 409 -11.58 16.06 3.23
C ILE A 409 -11.64 17.18 2.19
N ALA A 410 -12.78 17.37 1.51
CA ALA A 410 -12.95 18.40 0.49
C ALA A 410 -12.76 19.83 1.01
N LEU A 411 -13.21 20.13 2.24
CA LEU A 411 -12.98 21.43 2.89
C LEU A 411 -11.51 21.69 3.25
N GLN A 412 -10.65 20.67 3.17
CA GLN A 412 -9.22 20.70 3.49
C GLN A 412 -8.35 20.47 2.25
N THR A 413 -8.97 20.38 1.06
CA THR A 413 -8.33 20.03 -0.21
C THR A 413 -8.63 21.10 -1.25
N PHE A 414 -7.63 21.45 -2.03
CA PHE A 414 -7.62 22.61 -2.91
C PHE A 414 -7.09 22.23 -4.28
N GLY A 415 -7.73 22.74 -5.33
CA GLY A 415 -7.08 22.82 -6.64
C GLY A 415 -6.01 23.91 -6.58
N ILE A 416 -4.83 23.65 -7.14
CA ILE A 416 -3.77 24.65 -7.30
C ILE A 416 -3.32 24.70 -8.76
N GLU A 417 -3.25 25.90 -9.32
CA GLU A 417 -2.80 26.14 -10.69
C GLU A 417 -1.70 27.20 -10.73
N PHE A 418 -0.70 27.01 -11.60
CA PHE A 418 0.33 28.00 -11.89
C PHE A 418 0.19 28.46 -13.34
N THR A 419 -0.02 29.76 -13.54
CA THR A 419 0.12 30.40 -14.86
C THR A 419 1.56 30.86 -15.00
N ASN A 420 2.34 30.20 -15.84
CA ASN A 420 3.74 30.48 -16.09
C ASN A 420 3.95 31.13 -17.46
N ARG A 421 4.97 31.96 -17.60
CA ARG A 421 5.35 32.58 -18.88
C ARG A 421 6.57 31.86 -19.46
N ASN A 422 6.49 31.44 -20.72
CA ASN A 422 7.63 30.86 -21.44
C ASN A 422 8.58 31.96 -21.98
N ASP A 423 9.72 31.57 -22.52
CA ASP A 423 10.75 32.51 -23.00
C ASP A 423 10.32 33.27 -24.27
N LEU A 424 9.27 32.80 -24.97
CA LEU A 424 8.58 33.52 -26.06
C LEU A 424 7.53 34.52 -25.55
N GLY A 425 7.40 34.69 -24.24
CA GLY A 425 6.46 35.61 -23.61
C GLY A 425 5.01 35.13 -23.58
N GLN A 426 4.73 33.87 -23.94
CA GLN A 426 3.38 33.26 -23.91
C GLN A 426 3.08 32.64 -22.54
N ASN A 427 1.83 32.69 -22.11
CA ASN A 427 1.39 32.07 -20.87
C ASN A 427 0.98 30.60 -21.09
N PHE A 428 1.31 29.73 -20.14
CA PHE A 428 0.83 28.35 -20.07
C PHE A 428 0.39 27.99 -18.65
N GLY A 429 -0.68 27.20 -18.55
CA GLY A 429 -1.22 26.73 -17.28
C GLY A 429 -0.68 25.35 -16.91
N THR A 430 -0.46 25.13 -15.61
CA THR A 430 -0.21 23.81 -15.02
C THR A 430 -1.06 23.68 -13.77
N ALA A 431 -1.50 22.46 -13.43
CA ALA A 431 -2.48 22.23 -12.39
C ALA A 431 -2.21 20.98 -11.55
N GLY A 432 -2.60 21.03 -10.29
CA GLY A 432 -2.52 19.96 -9.33
C GLY A 432 -3.53 20.15 -8.19
N THR A 433 -3.38 19.32 -7.17
CA THR A 433 -4.15 19.33 -5.94
C THR A 433 -3.20 19.54 -4.76
N MET A 434 -3.63 20.27 -3.74
CA MET A 434 -2.91 20.39 -2.47
C MET A 434 -3.90 20.31 -1.29
N TRP A 435 -3.39 20.17 -0.07
CA TRP A 435 -4.21 20.03 1.14
C TRP A 435 -3.49 20.59 2.36
N ILE A 436 -4.25 21.04 3.36
CA ILE A 436 -3.70 21.60 4.60
C ILE A 436 -2.89 20.53 5.35
N LEU A 437 -1.59 20.79 5.52
CA LEU A 437 -0.67 19.95 6.28
C LEU A 437 -0.50 20.46 7.71
N ASP A 438 -0.21 21.75 7.89
CA ASP A 438 0.17 22.33 9.18
C ASP A 438 -0.02 23.86 9.16
N PHE A 439 0.11 24.53 10.31
CA PHE A 439 0.12 25.99 10.43
C PHE A 439 0.99 26.46 11.60
N GLU A 440 1.62 27.63 11.48
CA GLU A 440 2.43 28.22 12.56
C GLU A 440 1.52 28.70 13.70
N LYS A 441 1.76 28.25 14.94
CA LYS A 441 0.95 28.69 16.09
C LYS A 441 1.34 30.10 16.53
N THR A 442 0.33 30.93 16.74
CA THR A 442 0.47 32.28 17.26
C THR A 442 0.61 32.26 18.79
N LYS A 443 1.35 33.21 19.37
CA LYS A 443 1.52 33.33 20.83
C LYS A 443 0.35 34.06 21.50
N ASP A 444 -0.36 34.89 20.74
CA ASP A 444 -1.48 35.72 21.17
C ASP A 444 -2.86 35.08 20.88
N GLY A 445 -2.89 33.84 20.40
CA GLY A 445 -4.12 33.09 20.10
C GLY A 445 -4.87 33.55 18.86
N LYS A 446 -4.32 34.47 18.06
CA LYS A 446 -4.93 34.92 16.80
C LYS A 446 -4.91 33.83 15.74
N TYR A 447 -5.78 33.98 14.73
CA TYR A 447 -5.81 33.08 13.58
C TYR A 447 -4.44 33.07 12.87
N PRO A 448 -3.86 31.89 12.55
CA PRO A 448 -2.53 31.80 11.97
C PRO A 448 -2.47 32.38 10.57
N THR A 449 -1.42 33.14 10.28
CA THR A 449 -1.19 33.81 8.99
C THR A 449 -0.17 33.08 8.10
N LYS A 450 0.43 31.99 8.59
CA LYS A 450 1.34 31.12 7.84
C LYS A 450 0.85 29.68 7.87
N TRP A 451 0.73 29.10 6.69
CA TRP A 451 0.12 27.79 6.47
C TRP A 451 0.99 26.92 5.60
N TYR A 452 1.00 25.63 5.87
CA TYR A 452 1.76 24.63 5.13
C TYR A 452 0.80 23.68 4.42
N PHE A 453 1.04 23.45 3.13
CA PHE A 453 0.21 22.63 2.27
C PHE A 453 1.02 21.50 1.66
N GLY A 454 0.53 20.26 1.78
CA GLY A 454 1.10 19.09 1.11
C GLY A 454 0.63 19.00 -0.33
N THR A 455 1.53 18.64 -1.25
CA THR A 455 1.24 18.35 -2.67
C THR A 455 2.32 17.41 -3.25
N ASN A 456 2.32 17.16 -4.55
CA ASN A 456 3.42 16.44 -5.22
C ASN A 456 4.66 17.31 -5.43
N LEU A 457 5.83 16.68 -5.52
CA LEU A 457 7.06 17.35 -5.92
C LEU A 457 6.90 17.93 -7.32
N HIS A 458 6.41 17.15 -8.29
CA HIS A 458 6.25 17.65 -9.67
C HIS A 458 5.22 18.79 -9.79
N VAL A 459 4.24 18.87 -8.89
CA VAL A 459 3.28 19.99 -8.84
C VAL A 459 3.97 21.23 -8.28
N ALA A 460 4.60 21.12 -7.10
CA ALA A 460 5.37 22.21 -6.51
C ALA A 460 6.50 22.69 -7.43
N ASP A 461 7.06 21.83 -8.29
CA ASP A 461 8.13 22.21 -9.20
C ASP A 461 7.71 23.23 -10.27
N ASN A 462 6.42 23.25 -10.63
CA ASN A 462 5.85 24.23 -11.56
C ASN A 462 5.74 25.66 -10.99
N LEU A 463 5.99 25.86 -9.69
CA LEU A 463 6.20 27.20 -9.13
C LEU A 463 7.61 27.68 -9.52
N MET A 464 7.68 28.54 -10.52
CA MET A 464 8.90 29.16 -11.07
C MET A 464 8.84 30.67 -10.80
N PHE A 465 9.36 31.14 -9.67
CA PHE A 465 9.11 32.49 -9.13
C PHE A 465 9.27 33.67 -10.11
N ASP A 466 10.25 33.59 -11.01
CA ASP A 466 10.52 34.56 -12.07
C ASP A 466 9.47 34.54 -13.19
N LYS A 467 9.01 33.34 -13.56
CA LYS A 467 8.09 33.05 -14.69
C LYS A 467 6.62 32.96 -14.29
N THR A 468 6.28 32.68 -13.04
CA THR A 468 4.89 32.58 -12.58
C THR A 468 4.24 33.96 -12.55
N GLN A 469 3.14 34.11 -13.30
CA GLN A 469 2.33 35.31 -13.37
C GLN A 469 1.19 35.28 -12.36
N ASN A 470 0.57 34.11 -12.15
CA ASN A 470 -0.51 33.90 -11.19
C ASN A 470 -0.40 32.52 -10.53
N VAL A 471 -0.73 32.46 -9.24
CA VAL A 471 -1.11 31.22 -8.53
C VAL A 471 -2.61 31.27 -8.32
N ILE A 472 -3.33 30.23 -8.74
CA ILE A 472 -4.79 30.14 -8.57
C ILE A 472 -5.05 29.02 -7.56
N ILE A 473 -5.79 29.33 -6.50
CA ILE A 473 -6.22 28.34 -5.49
C ILE A 473 -7.74 28.21 -5.56
N THR A 474 -8.23 26.99 -5.83
CA THR A 474 -9.65 26.65 -5.86
C THR A 474 -10.03 25.92 -4.59
N LYS A 475 -11.07 26.36 -3.88
CA LYS A 475 -11.63 25.70 -2.69
C LYS A 475 -13.12 25.44 -2.81
N LEU A 476 -13.62 24.46 -2.05
CA LEU A 476 -15.05 24.30 -1.78
C LEU A 476 -15.49 25.31 -0.70
N ASP A 477 -16.70 25.85 -0.83
CA ASP A 477 -17.38 26.66 0.20
C ASP A 477 -17.89 25.77 1.35
N SER A 478 -17.72 26.21 2.60
CA SER A 478 -18.12 25.46 3.82
C SER A 478 -19.62 25.19 3.88
N GLU A 479 -20.41 26.15 3.39
CA GLU A 479 -21.87 26.11 3.39
C GLU A 479 -22.46 25.19 2.31
N THR A 480 -21.61 24.58 1.49
CA THR A 480 -22.04 23.64 0.45
C THR A 480 -22.73 22.40 1.03
N ASP A 481 -23.94 22.11 0.57
CA ASP A 481 -24.68 20.90 0.93
C ASP A 481 -23.94 19.62 0.47
N LEU A 482 -24.05 18.56 1.28
CA LEU A 482 -23.50 17.24 0.99
C LEU A 482 -24.22 16.57 -0.19
N ASP A 483 -25.54 16.75 -0.31
CA ASP A 483 -26.35 16.07 -1.33
C ASP A 483 -26.39 16.81 -2.68
N LYS A 484 -25.71 17.95 -2.79
CA LYS A 484 -25.54 18.68 -4.05
C LYS A 484 -24.73 17.85 -5.07
N LYS A 485 -25.32 17.67 -6.26
CA LYS A 485 -24.61 17.31 -7.48
C LYS A 485 -23.92 18.55 -8.02
N PHE A 486 -22.59 18.52 -8.13
CA PHE A 486 -21.82 19.66 -8.61
C PHE A 486 -21.87 19.78 -10.14
N SER A 487 -21.64 20.98 -10.66
CA SER A 487 -21.12 21.18 -12.02
C SER A 487 -19.58 21.24 -11.99
N THR A 488 -18.96 21.66 -13.09
CA THR A 488 -17.51 21.92 -13.14
C THR A 488 -17.16 23.15 -12.31
N VAL A 489 -15.89 23.29 -11.90
CA VAL A 489 -15.38 24.40 -11.07
C VAL A 489 -15.68 25.78 -11.67
N ASN A 490 -15.75 25.91 -13.00
CA ASN A 490 -16.06 27.19 -13.65
C ASN A 490 -17.57 27.46 -13.81
N ASN A 491 -18.43 26.48 -13.52
CA ASN A 491 -19.88 26.55 -13.71
C ASN A 491 -20.67 26.33 -12.40
N ASP A 492 -20.01 26.35 -11.23
CA ASP A 492 -20.64 26.04 -9.95
C ASP A 492 -20.23 27.02 -8.82
N SER A 493 -21.24 27.64 -8.21
CA SER A 493 -21.11 28.62 -7.12
C SER A 493 -20.59 28.04 -5.79
N SER A 494 -20.53 26.71 -5.64
CA SER A 494 -19.90 26.05 -4.49
C SER A 494 -18.37 26.14 -4.50
N PHE A 495 -17.75 26.57 -5.61
CA PHE A 495 -16.31 26.75 -5.69
C PHE A 495 -15.91 28.22 -5.72
N GLN A 496 -14.87 28.55 -4.96
CA GLN A 496 -14.26 29.88 -4.91
C GLN A 496 -12.81 29.76 -5.40
N ARG A 497 -12.41 30.60 -6.36
CA ARG A 497 -11.07 30.65 -6.97
C ARG A 497 -10.36 31.94 -6.55
N PHE A 498 -9.15 31.81 -6.03
CA PHE A 498 -8.32 32.89 -5.50
C PHE A 498 -7.09 33.07 -6.39
N TYR A 499 -7.03 34.16 -7.13
CA TYR A 499 -5.98 34.48 -8.11
C TYR A 499 -4.97 35.42 -7.48
N PHE A 500 -3.88 34.85 -6.95
CA PHE A 500 -2.74 35.58 -6.41
C PHE A 500 -1.81 35.98 -7.55
N LYS A 501 -1.64 37.29 -7.76
CA LYS A 501 -0.90 37.86 -8.88
C LYS A 501 0.60 37.97 -8.58
N LYS A 502 1.41 38.13 -9.63
CA LYS A 502 2.87 38.23 -9.57
C LYS A 502 3.44 39.11 -8.43
N PRO A 503 2.89 40.30 -8.09
CA PRO A 503 3.43 41.10 -6.98
C PRO A 503 3.45 40.38 -5.62
N ALA A 504 2.43 39.58 -5.30
CA ALA A 504 2.41 38.75 -4.09
C ALA A 504 3.44 37.62 -4.15
N ILE A 505 3.57 36.97 -5.30
CA ILE A 505 4.53 35.89 -5.55
C ILE A 505 5.97 36.39 -5.35
N LEU A 506 6.30 37.57 -5.89
CA LEU A 506 7.61 38.21 -5.74
C LEU A 506 7.91 38.66 -4.29
N ARG A 507 6.89 38.84 -3.45
CA ARG A 507 7.05 39.07 -2.01
C ARG A 507 7.06 37.78 -1.18
N ASN A 508 7.23 36.62 -1.83
CA ASN A 508 7.23 35.29 -1.22
C ASN A 508 5.93 34.95 -0.46
N PHE A 509 4.77 35.39 -0.96
CA PHE A 509 3.46 34.90 -0.46
C PHE A 509 3.39 33.37 -0.46
N ILE A 510 3.96 32.74 -1.49
CA ILE A 510 4.10 31.29 -1.60
C ILE A 510 5.58 30.90 -1.55
N SER A 511 5.93 29.74 -0.98
CA SER A 511 7.32 29.27 -0.92
C SER A 511 7.45 27.75 -0.87
N LYS A 512 8.48 27.18 -1.50
CA LYS A 512 8.80 25.73 -1.38
C LYS A 512 9.52 25.51 -0.04
N ILE A 513 8.98 24.69 0.87
CA ILE A 513 9.60 24.37 2.18
C ILE A 513 10.37 23.05 2.14
N PHE A 514 9.70 21.98 1.70
CA PHE A 514 10.27 20.64 1.60
C PHE A 514 9.99 20.07 0.21
N LEU A 515 10.96 19.34 -0.34
CA LEU A 515 10.86 18.58 -1.58
C LEU A 515 11.38 17.17 -1.28
N GLY A 516 10.63 16.14 -1.66
CA GLY A 516 10.97 14.73 -1.45
C GLY A 516 12.08 14.18 -2.36
N SER A 517 13.05 15.00 -2.76
CA SER A 517 14.24 14.61 -3.54
C SER A 517 15.49 14.73 -2.67
N ASP A 518 16.49 13.86 -2.85
CA ASP A 518 17.71 13.84 -2.01
C ASP A 518 17.33 13.80 -0.50
N PHE A 519 16.46 12.85 -0.16
CA PHE A 519 15.90 12.68 1.18
C PHE A 519 16.43 11.42 1.88
N LEU A 520 17.13 10.54 1.15
CA LEU A 520 17.83 9.37 1.66
C LEU A 520 19.34 9.63 1.76
N LYS A 521 20.07 8.68 2.36
CA LYS A 521 21.53 8.67 2.45
C LYS A 521 22.22 7.96 1.27
N SER A 522 21.43 7.34 0.39
CA SER A 522 21.89 6.55 -0.75
C SER A 522 21.10 6.96 -1.98
N LYS A 523 21.80 7.11 -3.10
CA LYS A 523 21.21 7.55 -4.36
C LYS A 523 21.06 6.39 -5.35
N PRO A 524 20.23 6.52 -6.40
CA PRO A 524 19.97 5.46 -7.37
C PRO A 524 21.24 4.81 -7.93
N SER A 525 22.20 5.61 -8.38
CA SER A 525 23.45 5.14 -9.00
C SER A 525 24.33 4.29 -8.08
N ASP A 526 24.15 4.35 -6.76
CA ASP A 526 24.86 3.47 -5.83
C ASP A 526 24.55 2.00 -6.08
N PHE A 527 23.35 1.67 -6.58
CA PHE A 527 22.86 0.30 -6.72
C PHE A 527 22.97 -0.26 -8.15
N LEU A 528 23.24 0.59 -9.14
CA LEU A 528 23.12 0.24 -10.55
C LEU A 528 24.36 -0.48 -11.09
N GLU A 529 24.16 -1.23 -12.18
CA GLU A 529 25.25 -1.75 -12.99
C GLU A 529 26.02 -0.62 -13.67
N GLU A 530 27.34 -0.80 -13.84
CA GLU A 530 28.32 0.24 -14.21
C GLU A 530 27.84 1.26 -15.27
N LYS A 531 27.23 0.77 -16.37
CA LYS A 531 26.77 1.62 -17.47
C LYS A 531 25.60 2.53 -17.05
N GLN A 532 24.58 1.98 -16.38
CA GLN A 532 23.51 2.79 -15.80
C GLN A 532 23.98 3.64 -14.61
N ALA A 533 24.89 3.14 -13.76
CA ALA A 533 25.47 3.92 -12.67
C ALA A 533 26.15 5.20 -13.19
N LYS A 534 26.94 5.10 -14.27
CA LYS A 534 27.56 6.23 -14.96
C LYS A 534 26.55 7.15 -15.65
N LEU A 535 25.51 6.61 -16.28
CA LEU A 535 24.46 7.40 -16.93
C LEU A 535 23.62 8.22 -15.92
N TYR A 536 23.44 7.68 -14.71
CA TYR A 536 22.62 8.25 -13.64
C TYR A 536 23.47 8.71 -12.44
N GLU A 537 24.75 8.99 -12.65
CA GLU A 537 25.71 9.37 -11.58
C GLU A 537 25.27 10.62 -10.81
N LYS A 538 24.72 11.60 -11.54
CA LYS A 538 24.16 12.85 -10.99
C LYS A 538 22.67 12.76 -10.63
N SER A 539 22.05 11.59 -10.78
CA SER A 539 20.62 11.40 -10.50
C SER A 539 20.43 11.05 -9.03
N GLU A 540 19.57 11.82 -8.36
CA GLU A 540 19.14 11.55 -6.99
C GLU A 540 17.79 10.81 -6.98
N GLU A 541 17.47 10.18 -5.86
CA GLU A 541 16.15 9.60 -5.66
C GLU A 541 15.10 10.68 -5.43
N PHE A 542 13.84 10.34 -5.73
CA PHE A 542 12.72 11.11 -5.23
C PHE A 542 11.53 10.25 -4.81
N ILE A 543 10.78 10.78 -3.86
CA ILE A 543 9.40 10.42 -3.58
C ILE A 543 8.54 11.64 -3.90
N ASP A 544 7.41 11.45 -4.58
CA ASP A 544 6.69 12.55 -5.21
C ASP A 544 5.81 13.34 -4.22
N PHE A 545 6.45 14.03 -3.30
CA PHE A 545 5.85 14.83 -2.25
C PHE A 545 6.61 16.14 -2.05
N ALA A 546 5.88 17.22 -1.78
CA ALA A 546 6.43 18.51 -1.42
C ALA A 546 5.51 19.24 -0.44
N VAL A 547 6.09 20.23 0.24
CA VAL A 547 5.36 21.16 1.11
C VAL A 547 5.56 22.58 0.64
N LEU A 548 4.46 23.28 0.41
CA LEU A 548 4.39 24.70 0.11
C LEU A 548 3.99 25.47 1.36
N GLU A 549 4.61 26.62 1.62
CA GLU A 549 4.15 27.62 2.60
C GLU A 549 3.32 28.68 1.88
N LEU A 550 2.22 29.12 2.51
CA LEU A 550 1.52 30.37 2.21
C LEU A 550 1.67 31.32 3.40
N ASP A 551 2.24 32.50 3.19
CA ASP A 551 2.40 33.59 4.17
C ASP A 551 1.45 34.74 3.80
N PHE A 552 0.26 34.74 4.39
CA PHE A 552 -0.79 35.72 4.11
C PHE A 552 -0.39 37.16 4.50
N SER A 553 0.64 37.35 5.33
CA SER A 553 1.18 38.69 5.64
C SER A 553 1.84 39.38 4.43
N ARG A 554 2.09 38.65 3.34
CA ARG A 554 2.65 39.17 2.08
C ARG A 554 1.60 39.75 1.12
N ILE A 555 0.32 39.60 1.44
CA ILE A 555 -0.79 40.24 0.72
C ILE A 555 -1.01 41.63 1.32
N THR A 556 -0.49 42.65 0.63
CA THR A 556 -0.38 44.02 1.16
C THR A 556 -1.26 45.02 0.39
N SER A 557 -1.90 44.59 -0.70
CA SER A 557 -2.78 45.39 -1.53
C SER A 557 -3.97 44.57 -2.01
N GLN A 558 -5.15 45.19 -2.12
CA GLN A 558 -6.32 44.56 -2.76
C GLN A 558 -6.04 44.13 -4.21
N ASN A 559 -5.06 44.75 -4.88
CA ASN A 559 -4.67 44.40 -6.24
C ASN A 559 -3.88 43.09 -6.34
N ASP A 560 -3.30 42.60 -5.24
CA ASP A 560 -2.52 41.36 -5.19
C ASP A 560 -3.37 40.10 -5.42
N LEU A 561 -4.67 40.17 -5.11
CA LEU A 561 -5.59 39.05 -5.10
C LEU A 561 -6.92 39.42 -5.77
N TRP A 562 -7.36 38.58 -6.71
CA TRP A 562 -8.72 38.59 -7.24
C TRP A 562 -9.45 37.31 -6.80
N ILE A 563 -10.68 37.43 -6.31
CA ILE A 563 -11.51 36.31 -5.86
C ILE A 563 -12.71 36.19 -6.81
N TRP A 564 -12.94 35.00 -7.31
CA TRP A 564 -14.01 34.70 -8.26
C TRP A 564 -14.76 33.42 -7.88
N SER A 565 -16.03 33.36 -8.26
CA SER A 565 -16.91 32.20 -8.13
C SER A 565 -17.97 32.32 -9.21
N PHE A 566 -18.45 31.19 -9.73
CA PHE A 566 -19.56 31.20 -10.66
C PHE A 566 -20.84 31.71 -9.97
N LYS A 567 -21.64 32.47 -10.72
CA LYS A 567 -22.94 33.01 -10.31
C LYS A 567 -23.94 32.78 -11.44
N PRO A 568 -25.06 32.10 -11.21
CA PRO A 568 -26.15 32.04 -12.19
C PRO A 568 -26.67 33.44 -12.53
N PHE A 569 -27.22 33.61 -13.73
CA PHE A 569 -27.60 34.92 -14.31
C PHE A 569 -28.73 35.65 -13.57
N ASP A 570 -29.43 34.98 -12.65
CA ASP A 570 -30.64 35.43 -11.97
C ASP A 570 -30.41 36.02 -10.56
N GLN A 571 -29.18 36.06 -10.06
CA GLN A 571 -28.85 36.61 -8.73
C GLN A 571 -28.21 38.00 -8.81
N ASN A 572 -28.66 38.91 -7.93
CA ASN A 572 -28.15 40.29 -7.81
C ASN A 572 -26.61 40.34 -7.77
N GLN A 573 -26.04 41.16 -8.67
CA GLN A 573 -24.65 41.10 -9.11
C GLN A 573 -23.66 41.86 -8.20
N LEU A 574 -23.62 41.52 -6.91
CA LEU A 574 -22.45 41.85 -6.10
C LEU A 574 -21.30 40.92 -6.51
N LEU A 575 -20.26 41.48 -7.14
CA LEU A 575 -19.04 40.75 -7.47
C LEU A 575 -18.47 40.16 -6.17
N ILE A 576 -18.23 38.85 -6.12
CA ILE A 576 -17.70 38.18 -4.92
C ILE A 576 -16.36 38.77 -4.46
N ASP A 577 -15.61 39.35 -5.40
CA ASP A 577 -14.40 40.12 -5.15
C ASP A 577 -14.63 41.37 -4.28
N GLN A 578 -15.74 42.09 -4.51
CA GLN A 578 -16.15 43.27 -3.73
C GLN A 578 -16.62 42.85 -2.33
N LYS A 579 -17.39 41.75 -2.21
CA LYS A 579 -17.83 41.18 -0.92
C LYS A 579 -16.67 40.97 0.06
N TYR A 580 -15.49 40.62 -0.46
CA TYR A 580 -14.30 40.34 0.34
C TYR A 580 -13.23 41.45 0.30
N GLY A 581 -13.54 42.65 -0.24
CA GLY A 581 -12.56 43.72 -0.42
C GLY A 581 -11.79 44.12 0.85
N GLU A 582 -12.49 44.22 1.98
CA GLU A 582 -11.88 44.51 3.30
C GLU A 582 -11.11 43.30 3.88
N ILE A 583 -11.49 42.08 3.52
CA ILE A 583 -10.84 40.85 3.99
C ILE A 583 -9.49 40.63 3.29
N LYS A 584 -9.37 40.98 2.00
CA LYS A 584 -8.16 40.75 1.19
C LYS A 584 -6.85 41.27 1.79
N THR A 585 -6.91 42.35 2.58
CA THR A 585 -5.73 43.01 3.18
C THR A 585 -5.61 42.77 4.68
N ASN A 586 -6.48 41.96 5.28
CA ASN A 586 -6.32 41.46 6.63
C ASN A 586 -5.80 40.00 6.54
N PRO A 587 -4.54 39.73 6.92
CA PRO A 587 -3.93 38.40 6.78
C PRO A 587 -4.66 37.29 7.57
N GLU A 588 -5.21 37.61 8.73
CA GLU A 588 -5.88 36.66 9.62
C GLU A 588 -7.22 36.20 9.01
N LYS A 589 -8.07 37.16 8.63
CA LYS A 589 -9.37 36.91 7.98
C LYS A 589 -9.23 36.30 6.59
N LEU A 590 -8.20 36.66 5.82
CA LEU A 590 -7.95 36.05 4.51
C LEU A 590 -7.49 34.59 4.66
N ALA A 591 -6.62 34.31 5.64
CA ALA A 591 -6.23 32.94 5.97
C ALA A 591 -7.45 32.12 6.43
N GLU A 592 -8.27 32.67 7.33
CA GLU A 592 -9.50 32.04 7.82
C GLU A 592 -10.47 31.70 6.67
N LEU A 593 -10.72 32.66 5.77
CA LEU A 593 -11.57 32.48 4.59
C LEU A 593 -11.02 31.39 3.66
N LEU A 594 -9.72 31.43 3.29
CA LEU A 594 -9.16 30.43 2.37
C LEU A 594 -9.14 29.04 2.99
N THR A 595 -8.81 28.93 4.28
CA THR A 595 -8.64 27.65 4.98
C THR A 595 -9.91 27.12 5.63
N ASN A 596 -11.08 27.70 5.34
CA ASN A 596 -12.38 27.29 5.88
C ASN A 596 -12.38 27.22 7.43
N ASN A 597 -11.77 28.22 8.08
CA ASN A 597 -11.62 28.32 9.54
C ASN A 597 -10.96 27.10 10.23
N TYR A 598 -10.17 26.31 9.49
CA TYR A 598 -9.61 25.03 9.95
C TYR A 598 -8.83 25.11 11.27
N ALA A 599 -8.12 26.20 11.56
CA ALA A 599 -7.31 26.29 12.79
C ALA A 599 -8.17 26.18 14.06
N ASN A 600 -9.42 26.64 13.99
CA ASN A 600 -10.39 26.60 15.10
C ASN A 600 -11.24 25.31 15.13
N LEU A 601 -10.96 24.33 14.24
CA LEU A 601 -11.73 23.09 14.09
C LEU A 601 -10.87 21.84 14.41
N PRO A 602 -10.47 21.61 15.68
CA PRO A 602 -9.55 20.53 16.05
C PRO A 602 -10.02 19.13 15.64
N ASP A 603 -11.33 18.84 15.71
CA ASP A 603 -11.90 17.54 15.26
C ASP A 603 -11.80 17.32 13.75
N SER A 604 -11.46 18.36 12.99
CA SER A 604 -11.16 18.27 11.56
C SER A 604 -9.67 18.16 11.27
N HIS A 605 -8.79 18.30 12.26
CA HIS A 605 -7.35 18.27 12.03
C HIS A 605 -6.89 16.91 11.50
N ILE A 606 -5.94 16.95 10.57
CA ILE A 606 -5.25 15.77 10.06
C ILE A 606 -4.25 15.25 11.10
N SER A 607 -4.01 13.95 11.03
CA SER A 607 -2.87 13.29 11.67
C SER A 607 -2.21 12.36 10.66
N PHE A 608 -1.17 11.63 11.04
CA PHE A 608 -0.47 10.69 10.17
C PHE A 608 -0.55 9.26 10.68
N LYS A 609 -0.66 8.31 9.76
CA LYS A 609 -0.66 6.89 10.13
C LYS A 609 0.72 6.52 10.70
N GLN A 610 0.74 5.96 11.91
CA GLN A 610 1.97 5.68 12.67
C GLN A 610 2.80 4.54 12.07
N ASN A 611 2.16 3.60 11.37
CA ASN A 611 2.81 2.50 10.66
C ASN A 611 2.38 2.45 9.20
N SER A 612 3.28 2.00 8.33
CA SER A 612 2.94 1.75 6.94
C SER A 612 2.08 0.48 6.78
N TYR A 613 1.31 0.38 5.69
CA TYR A 613 0.63 -0.88 5.35
C TYR A 613 1.60 -2.00 4.92
N LEU A 614 2.90 -1.72 4.72
CA LEU A 614 3.87 -2.81 4.54
C LEU A 614 4.13 -3.54 5.87
N ASP A 615 4.21 -2.80 6.99
CA ASP A 615 4.28 -3.37 8.35
C ASP A 615 2.92 -3.94 8.80
N LYS A 616 1.87 -3.12 8.70
CA LYS A 616 0.51 -3.43 9.21
C LYS A 616 -0.48 -3.82 8.12
N TYR A 617 -0.12 -4.80 7.29
CA TYR A 617 -0.95 -5.16 6.13
C TYR A 617 -2.36 -5.68 6.49
N SER A 618 -2.52 -6.36 7.63
CA SER A 618 -3.82 -6.85 8.12
C SER A 618 -4.84 -5.73 8.40
N GLU A 619 -4.37 -4.48 8.58
CA GLU A 619 -5.25 -3.32 8.75
C GLU A 619 -5.88 -2.86 7.42
N ILE A 620 -5.48 -3.40 6.27
CA ILE A 620 -6.03 -3.02 4.95
C ILE A 620 -6.39 -4.24 4.06
N ASP A 621 -6.07 -5.47 4.49
CA ASP A 621 -6.36 -6.73 3.79
C ASP A 621 -7.84 -7.17 3.92
N LYS A 622 -8.75 -6.43 3.28
CA LYS A 622 -10.17 -6.83 3.23
C LYS A 622 -10.41 -7.91 2.17
N LYS A 623 -11.12 -8.97 2.51
CA LYS A 623 -11.46 -10.06 1.58
C LYS A 623 -12.25 -9.56 0.36
N ILE A 624 -11.90 -10.05 -0.84
CA ILE A 624 -12.54 -9.68 -2.11
C ILE A 624 -14.04 -10.04 -2.19
N ILE A 625 -14.42 -11.16 -1.55
CA ILE A 625 -15.78 -11.61 -1.33
C ILE A 625 -15.86 -12.07 0.13
N SER A 626 -16.94 -11.71 0.83
CA SER A 626 -17.19 -12.03 2.24
C SER A 626 -18.62 -12.50 2.47
N THR A 627 -18.82 -13.36 3.46
CA THR A 627 -20.11 -13.65 4.11
C THR A 627 -20.47 -12.61 5.17
N LYS A 628 -21.70 -12.65 5.72
CA LYS A 628 -22.14 -11.77 6.84
C LYS A 628 -21.13 -11.75 8.00
N ASP A 629 -20.74 -12.92 8.49
CA ASP A 629 -19.86 -13.06 9.67
C ASP A 629 -18.45 -12.51 9.41
N GLU A 630 -17.96 -12.63 8.18
CA GLU A 630 -16.62 -12.18 7.80
C GLU A 630 -16.56 -10.65 7.73
N LEU A 631 -17.64 -10.00 7.25
CA LEU A 631 -17.77 -8.55 7.33
C LEU A 631 -17.81 -8.05 8.77
N GLN A 632 -18.52 -8.74 9.66
CA GLN A 632 -18.57 -8.35 11.08
C GLN A 632 -17.20 -8.43 11.76
N LYS A 633 -16.36 -9.39 11.35
CA LYS A 633 -15.01 -9.64 11.89
C LYS A 633 -13.95 -8.65 11.39
N TYR A 634 -14.09 -8.10 10.18
CA TYR A 634 -13.12 -7.11 9.67
C TYR A 634 -13.28 -5.77 10.40
N LYS A 635 -12.23 -5.37 11.12
CA LYS A 635 -12.11 -4.06 11.83
C LYS A 635 -10.98 -3.18 11.27
N GLY A 636 -10.49 -3.51 10.08
CA GLY A 636 -9.46 -2.73 9.40
C GLY A 636 -10.00 -1.43 8.80
N GLU A 637 -9.17 -0.82 7.98
CA GLU A 637 -9.34 0.53 7.45
C GLU A 637 -9.87 0.52 6.01
N SER A 638 -10.35 1.67 5.58
CA SER A 638 -10.72 1.98 4.19
C SER A 638 -10.18 3.36 3.83
N LEU A 639 -9.98 3.62 2.54
CA LEU A 639 -9.28 4.79 2.04
C LEU A 639 -10.21 5.78 1.36
N PHE A 640 -10.01 7.05 1.64
CA PHE A 640 -10.73 8.19 1.12
C PHE A 640 -9.75 9.17 0.47
N ALA A 641 -10.14 9.69 -0.70
CA ALA A 641 -9.42 10.75 -1.38
C ALA A 641 -10.40 11.73 -2.03
N VAL A 642 -9.99 12.99 -2.07
CA VAL A 642 -10.62 14.07 -2.86
C VAL A 642 -9.52 14.73 -3.69
N GLY A 643 -9.83 15.14 -4.91
CA GLY A 643 -8.91 15.88 -5.77
C GLY A 643 -9.62 16.72 -6.82
N PHE A 644 -8.84 17.53 -7.55
CA PHE A 644 -9.33 18.43 -8.61
C PHE A 644 -8.71 18.12 -9.98
N PRO A 645 -8.93 16.92 -10.56
CA PRO A 645 -8.52 16.65 -11.94
C PRO A 645 -9.27 17.52 -12.96
N SER A 646 -8.67 17.66 -14.15
CA SER A 646 -9.35 18.21 -15.33
C SER A 646 -10.63 17.44 -15.62
N SER A 647 -11.67 18.14 -16.05
CA SER A 647 -12.97 17.54 -16.39
C SER A 647 -12.96 16.76 -17.71
N SER A 648 -11.81 16.70 -18.41
CA SER A 648 -11.63 15.99 -19.68
C SER A 648 -12.02 14.50 -19.65
N ASP A 649 -11.94 13.86 -18.49
CA ASP A 649 -12.33 12.46 -18.23
C ASP A 649 -13.76 12.29 -17.64
N ASP A 650 -14.47 13.37 -17.35
CA ASP A 650 -15.82 13.29 -16.77
C ASP A 650 -16.84 12.87 -17.83
N PHE A 651 -17.04 11.56 -17.92
CA PHE A 651 -17.95 10.92 -18.88
C PHE A 651 -19.44 11.16 -18.57
N TYR A 652 -19.80 11.78 -17.44
CA TYR A 652 -21.19 12.11 -17.12
C TYR A 652 -21.60 13.48 -17.65
N LEU A 653 -20.66 14.38 -17.95
CA LEU A 653 -20.97 15.68 -18.54
C LEU A 653 -21.79 15.54 -19.84
N GLN A 654 -21.45 14.58 -20.71
CA GLN A 654 -22.19 14.39 -21.97
C GLN A 654 -23.66 13.98 -21.76
N SER A 655 -23.97 13.26 -20.68
CA SER A 655 -25.37 12.91 -20.33
C SER A 655 -26.07 14.07 -19.64
N ASP A 656 -25.39 14.79 -18.76
CA ASP A 656 -25.93 15.94 -18.03
C ASP A 656 -26.26 17.09 -19.00
N ASP A 657 -25.35 17.46 -19.92
CA ASP A 657 -25.55 18.50 -20.92
C ASP A 657 -26.80 18.24 -21.78
N LYS A 658 -27.03 16.98 -22.18
CA LYS A 658 -28.23 16.60 -22.95
C LYS A 658 -29.53 16.77 -22.18
N GLN A 659 -29.49 16.61 -20.85
CA GLN A 659 -30.66 16.80 -19.98
C GLN A 659 -30.88 18.29 -19.67
N ASN A 660 -29.80 19.02 -19.40
CA ASN A 660 -29.84 20.39 -18.86
C ASN A 660 -29.71 21.50 -19.91
N LYS A 661 -29.35 21.16 -21.16
CA LYS A 661 -28.98 22.11 -22.24
C LYS A 661 -27.77 23.00 -21.89
N ASP A 662 -26.83 22.45 -21.12
CA ASP A 662 -25.53 23.07 -20.79
C ASP A 662 -24.48 22.75 -21.88
N ASP A 663 -23.33 23.42 -21.85
CA ASP A 663 -22.19 23.22 -22.75
C ASP A 663 -20.91 22.74 -22.00
N ALA A 664 -21.06 22.30 -20.75
CA ALA A 664 -19.97 21.92 -19.87
C ALA A 664 -19.10 20.76 -20.43
N TYR A 665 -19.68 19.84 -21.20
CA TYR A 665 -18.94 18.82 -21.95
C TYR A 665 -18.04 19.45 -23.02
N SER A 666 -18.48 20.50 -23.71
CA SER A 666 -17.65 21.18 -24.72
C SER A 666 -16.46 21.89 -24.05
N ARG A 667 -16.70 22.56 -22.92
CA ARG A 667 -15.68 23.30 -22.14
C ARG A 667 -14.86 22.44 -21.16
N ARG A 668 -15.06 21.11 -21.14
CA ARG A 668 -14.45 20.18 -20.16
C ARG A 668 -12.91 20.19 -20.10
N ASN A 669 -12.24 20.63 -21.17
CA ASN A 669 -10.78 20.73 -21.22
C ASN A 669 -10.23 22.02 -20.58
N GLU A 670 -11.10 23.00 -20.33
CA GLU A 670 -10.77 24.35 -19.82
C GLU A 670 -11.09 24.49 -18.33
N THR A 671 -11.49 23.39 -17.67
CA THR A 671 -11.99 23.40 -16.30
C THR A 671 -11.73 22.09 -15.56
N PHE A 672 -11.96 22.11 -14.26
CA PHE A 672 -11.70 21.03 -13.31
C PHE A 672 -13.02 20.57 -12.68
N SER A 673 -13.03 19.34 -12.17
CA SER A 673 -14.13 18.80 -11.38
C SER A 673 -13.57 18.34 -10.04
N LEU A 674 -14.32 18.50 -8.96
CA LEU A 674 -14.05 17.75 -7.74
C LEU A 674 -14.28 16.26 -8.01
N TRP A 675 -13.33 15.40 -7.66
CA TRP A 675 -13.45 13.94 -7.78
C TRP A 675 -13.17 13.28 -6.44
N THR A 676 -13.83 12.15 -6.20
CA THR A 676 -13.57 11.25 -5.06
C THR A 676 -13.17 9.87 -5.54
N ASN A 677 -12.56 9.05 -4.67
CA ASN A 677 -12.36 7.62 -4.95
C ASN A 677 -13.61 6.75 -4.67
N SER A 678 -14.81 7.35 -4.57
CA SER A 678 -16.05 6.62 -4.33
C SER A 678 -16.64 6.00 -5.61
N GLU A 679 -17.57 5.04 -5.48
CA GLU A 679 -17.99 4.23 -6.63
C GLU A 679 -18.82 5.04 -7.66
N PRO A 680 -18.52 4.88 -8.97
CA PRO A 680 -19.28 5.50 -10.07
C PRO A 680 -20.79 5.22 -10.05
N GLN A 681 -21.24 4.13 -9.43
CA GLN A 681 -22.67 3.81 -9.33
C GLN A 681 -23.46 4.79 -8.44
N PHE A 682 -22.79 5.55 -7.57
CA PHE A 682 -23.43 6.54 -6.70
C PHE A 682 -23.67 7.90 -7.38
N TYR A 683 -23.30 8.05 -8.65
CA TYR A 683 -23.52 9.29 -9.38
C TYR A 683 -25.01 9.64 -9.45
N ASP A 684 -25.84 8.65 -9.80
CA ASP A 684 -27.29 8.80 -9.87
C ASP A 684 -27.99 8.37 -8.56
N LYS A 685 -27.31 8.48 -7.39
CA LYS A 685 -27.83 8.01 -6.08
C LYS A 685 -29.17 8.61 -5.64
N ASN A 686 -29.56 9.74 -6.22
CA ASN A 686 -30.81 10.45 -5.93
C ASN A 686 -31.91 10.13 -6.96
N SER A 687 -31.67 9.19 -7.89
CA SER A 687 -32.69 8.68 -8.81
C SER A 687 -33.73 7.84 -8.06
N GLN A 688 -35.01 7.99 -8.40
CA GLN A 688 -36.14 7.33 -7.73
C GLN A 688 -36.05 5.79 -7.67
N ASN A 689 -35.24 5.17 -8.54
CA ASN A 689 -35.09 3.72 -8.64
C ASN A 689 -33.78 3.19 -8.01
N LEU A 690 -32.96 4.03 -7.36
CA LEU A 690 -31.66 3.65 -6.81
C LEU A 690 -31.57 3.96 -5.31
N HIS A 691 -31.67 2.92 -4.48
CA HIS A 691 -31.44 3.02 -3.03
C HIS A 691 -30.16 2.31 -2.61
N PHE A 692 -29.25 3.05 -1.98
CA PHE A 692 -28.02 2.55 -1.37
C PHE A 692 -28.11 2.69 0.15
N SER A 693 -27.61 1.70 0.90
CA SER A 693 -27.55 1.79 2.36
C SER A 693 -26.52 2.83 2.80
N GLU A 694 -26.81 3.54 3.89
CA GLU A 694 -25.88 4.52 4.51
C GLU A 694 -24.49 3.90 4.75
N LYS A 695 -24.45 2.67 5.29
CA LYS A 695 -23.23 1.88 5.52
C LYS A 695 -22.38 1.67 4.24
N LEU A 696 -22.99 1.57 3.07
CA LEU A 696 -22.30 1.42 1.78
C LEU A 696 -21.76 2.77 1.27
N LEU A 697 -22.52 3.86 1.50
CA LEU A 697 -22.13 5.23 1.13
C LEU A 697 -20.98 5.76 2.00
N ASP A 698 -20.98 5.46 3.29
CA ASP A 698 -19.97 5.91 4.27
C ASP A 698 -18.60 5.22 4.13
N GLN A 699 -18.50 4.11 3.41
CA GLN A 699 -17.23 3.40 3.22
C GLN A 699 -16.32 4.07 2.18
N GLY A 700 -15.00 4.01 2.43
CA GLY A 700 -13.98 4.27 1.43
C GLY A 700 -13.78 3.07 0.48
N ASP A 701 -12.81 3.18 -0.42
CA ASP A 701 -12.31 2.04 -1.21
C ASP A 701 -10.99 1.51 -0.62
N TYR A 702 -10.33 0.56 -1.29
CA TYR A 702 -9.20 -0.19 -0.72
C TYR A 702 -7.97 -0.15 -1.63
N LEU A 703 -6.90 -0.84 -1.21
CA LEU A 703 -5.75 -1.08 -2.06
C LEU A 703 -6.11 -1.99 -3.25
N SER A 704 -5.55 -1.67 -4.42
CA SER A 704 -5.80 -2.38 -5.67
C SER A 704 -5.15 -3.75 -5.68
N SER A 705 -5.87 -4.76 -6.20
CA SER A 705 -5.30 -6.08 -6.46
C SER A 705 -4.51 -6.11 -7.78
N GLN A 706 -4.15 -4.97 -8.34
CA GLN A 706 -3.26 -4.90 -9.51
C GLN A 706 -1.95 -5.66 -9.24
N ILE A 707 -1.51 -6.39 -10.26
CA ILE A 707 -0.30 -7.23 -10.26
C ILE A 707 0.78 -6.68 -11.19
N GLY A 708 0.44 -5.71 -12.03
CA GLY A 708 1.37 -5.02 -12.92
C GLY A 708 2.43 -4.18 -12.20
N TYR A 709 2.09 -3.55 -11.06
CA TYR A 709 2.99 -2.65 -10.30
C TYR A 709 3.46 -3.22 -8.96
N ARG A 710 2.80 -4.27 -8.45
CA ARG A 710 2.98 -4.77 -7.07
C ARG A 710 4.32 -5.50 -6.92
N THR A 711 5.07 -5.17 -5.87
CA THR A 711 6.35 -5.83 -5.55
C THR A 711 6.12 -7.12 -4.76
N PHE A 712 5.24 -7.07 -3.76
CA PHE A 712 4.96 -8.17 -2.84
C PHE A 712 3.68 -8.90 -3.24
N TRP A 713 3.78 -10.08 -3.85
CA TRP A 713 2.64 -10.79 -4.45
C TRP A 713 1.50 -11.11 -3.46
N GLU A 714 1.81 -11.23 -2.18
CA GLU A 714 0.89 -11.59 -1.09
C GLU A 714 0.29 -10.37 -0.40
N LYS A 715 0.80 -9.16 -0.67
CA LYS A 715 0.29 -7.90 -0.12
C LYS A 715 -0.28 -7.02 -1.24
N PRO A 716 -1.52 -7.28 -1.71
CA PRO A 716 -2.23 -6.42 -2.67
C PRO A 716 -2.04 -4.92 -2.43
N GLY A 717 -1.60 -4.26 -3.49
CA GLY A 717 -1.34 -2.83 -3.53
C GLY A 717 -0.03 -2.36 -2.90
N ILE A 718 0.88 -3.21 -2.41
CA ILE A 718 2.16 -2.73 -1.86
C ILE A 718 3.27 -2.70 -2.93
N VAL A 719 3.98 -1.57 -3.02
CA VAL A 719 4.93 -1.22 -4.08
C VAL A 719 6.21 -0.64 -3.50
N ASP A 720 7.36 -1.21 -3.85
CA ASP A 720 8.66 -0.55 -3.80
C ASP A 720 8.89 0.13 -5.16
N ALA A 721 8.83 1.46 -5.20
CA ALA A 721 8.89 2.19 -6.47
C ALA A 721 10.21 1.97 -7.20
N PHE A 722 11.35 1.92 -6.50
CA PHE A 722 12.63 1.70 -7.16
C PHE A 722 12.71 0.31 -7.82
N LEU A 723 11.98 -0.67 -7.29
CA LEU A 723 11.91 -2.01 -7.88
C LEU A 723 10.87 -2.15 -9.00
N SER A 724 9.66 -1.63 -8.86
CA SER A 724 8.58 -1.92 -9.83
C SER A 724 8.01 -0.71 -10.57
N PHE A 725 8.37 0.51 -10.18
CA PHE A 725 8.01 1.75 -10.86
C PHE A 725 9.14 2.80 -10.79
N PRO A 726 10.35 2.53 -11.34
CA PRO A 726 11.52 3.42 -11.27
C PRO A 726 11.38 4.59 -12.25
N ASN A 727 10.33 5.39 -12.08
CA ASN A 727 9.97 6.48 -12.96
C ASN A 727 11.08 7.54 -12.98
N ILE A 728 11.46 7.98 -14.18
CA ILE A 728 12.47 9.02 -14.40
C ILE A 728 11.74 10.36 -14.54
N TYR A 729 11.76 11.18 -13.50
CA TYR A 729 11.26 12.55 -13.55
C TYR A 729 12.36 13.51 -14.00
N LYS A 730 12.02 14.45 -14.90
CA LYS A 730 12.88 15.57 -15.27
C LYS A 730 12.32 16.84 -14.62
N SER A 731 12.99 17.30 -13.56
CA SER A 731 12.64 18.56 -12.89
C SER A 731 12.64 19.73 -13.87
N VAL A 732 11.66 20.61 -13.68
CA VAL A 732 11.46 21.87 -14.42
C VAL A 732 12.34 22.98 -13.83
N SER A 733 12.47 23.05 -12.50
CA SER A 733 13.32 24.08 -11.86
C SER A 733 14.80 23.73 -11.81
N SER A 734 15.20 22.58 -12.38
CA SER A 734 16.57 22.06 -12.50
C SER A 734 17.51 22.55 -11.39
N PHE A 735 17.53 21.87 -10.24
CA PHE A 735 18.67 21.95 -9.32
C PHE A 735 19.95 21.87 -10.15
N GLU A 736 20.74 22.96 -10.20
CA GLU A 736 21.67 23.22 -11.31
C GLU A 736 22.79 22.18 -11.47
N ASN A 737 22.90 21.23 -10.54
CA ASN A 737 23.88 20.14 -10.55
C ASN A 737 23.31 18.71 -10.49
N SER A 738 22.02 18.50 -10.16
CA SER A 738 21.43 17.14 -10.17
C SER A 738 20.72 16.87 -11.49
N GLY A 739 20.95 15.67 -12.04
CA GLY A 739 20.29 15.18 -13.25
C GLY A 739 18.83 14.80 -13.01
N ARG A 740 18.37 13.83 -13.80
CA ARG A 740 17.02 13.25 -13.69
C ARG A 740 16.80 12.71 -12.26
N LEU A 741 15.58 12.80 -11.74
CA LEU A 741 15.22 12.17 -10.46
C LEU A 741 14.62 10.78 -10.72
N ILE A 742 14.94 9.78 -9.89
CA ILE A 742 14.44 8.40 -10.04
C ILE A 742 13.56 8.00 -8.85
N SER A 743 12.34 7.53 -9.15
CA SER A 743 11.34 7.26 -8.12
C SER A 743 11.78 6.14 -7.19
N SER A 744 11.66 6.37 -5.88
CA SER A 744 12.09 5.46 -4.81
C SER A 744 11.15 5.52 -3.61
N GLY A 745 11.26 4.53 -2.72
CA GLY A 745 10.47 4.45 -1.49
C GLY A 745 9.14 3.71 -1.64
N LEU A 746 8.41 3.64 -0.53
CA LEU A 746 7.19 2.87 -0.40
C LEU A 746 6.02 3.60 -1.06
N ASN A 747 5.28 2.86 -1.87
CA ASN A 747 4.11 3.32 -2.59
C ASN A 747 2.96 2.33 -2.39
N TYR A 748 1.73 2.81 -2.60
CA TYR A 748 0.54 1.98 -2.62
C TYR A 748 -0.24 2.12 -3.93
N ILE A 749 -0.81 1.01 -4.41
CA ILE A 749 -1.73 1.00 -5.55
C ILE A 749 -3.15 1.16 -5.04
N VAL A 750 -3.90 2.15 -5.56
CA VAL A 750 -5.25 2.50 -5.06
C VAL A 750 -6.37 2.13 -6.03
N LYS A 751 -7.47 1.60 -5.50
CA LYS A 751 -8.68 1.36 -6.29
C LYS A 751 -9.41 2.66 -6.61
N ASN A 752 -10.10 2.64 -7.75
CA ASN A 752 -11.13 3.61 -8.10
C ASN A 752 -10.68 5.08 -8.04
N PHE A 753 -9.42 5.34 -8.33
CA PHE A 753 -8.87 6.69 -8.46
C PHE A 753 -7.73 6.60 -9.48
N ALA A 754 -8.10 6.81 -10.74
CA ALA A 754 -7.25 6.63 -11.91
C ALA A 754 -7.51 7.77 -12.90
N THR A 755 -7.53 8.98 -12.37
CA THR A 755 -7.99 10.20 -13.04
C THR A 755 -6.92 10.78 -13.97
N THR A 756 -7.33 11.71 -14.82
CA THR A 756 -6.44 12.58 -15.59
C THR A 756 -5.64 13.57 -14.69
N GLY A 757 -4.80 14.38 -15.33
CA GLY A 757 -3.98 15.42 -14.67
C GLY A 757 -4.80 16.45 -13.88
N GLY A 758 -4.17 17.07 -12.87
CA GLY A 758 -4.81 17.94 -11.88
C GLY A 758 -5.08 17.24 -10.54
N ALA A 759 -5.32 15.93 -10.52
CA ALA A 759 -5.43 15.17 -9.26
C ALA A 759 -4.09 14.90 -8.56
N SER A 760 -2.96 15.12 -9.24
CA SER A 760 -1.61 15.08 -8.66
C SER A 760 -1.55 15.88 -7.37
N GLY A 761 -1.20 15.24 -6.24
CA GLY A 761 -1.12 15.86 -4.92
C GLY A 761 -2.33 15.59 -4.02
N SER A 762 -3.37 14.91 -4.51
CA SER A 762 -4.52 14.48 -3.70
C SER A 762 -4.08 13.63 -2.50
N SER A 763 -4.53 13.99 -1.30
CA SER A 763 -4.25 13.21 -0.09
C SER A 763 -5.12 11.95 -0.02
N PHE A 764 -4.50 10.81 0.27
CA PHE A 764 -5.20 9.59 0.67
C PHE A 764 -5.17 9.45 2.19
N ARG A 765 -6.35 9.22 2.78
CA ARG A 765 -6.58 9.17 4.22
C ARG A 765 -7.42 7.95 4.61
N ASN A 766 -7.31 7.48 5.84
CA ASN A 766 -8.25 6.49 6.38
C ASN A 766 -9.47 7.15 7.03
N GLN A 767 -10.43 6.35 7.51
CA GLN A 767 -11.65 6.82 8.18
C GLN A 767 -11.42 7.64 9.47
N LYS A 768 -10.21 7.65 10.04
CA LYS A 768 -9.82 8.44 11.22
C LYS A 768 -9.25 9.83 10.84
N ASN A 769 -9.23 10.18 9.55
CA ASN A 769 -8.53 11.34 9.01
C ASN A 769 -6.99 11.28 9.16
N GLU A 770 -6.43 10.08 9.36
CA GLU A 770 -4.98 9.85 9.30
C GLU A 770 -4.52 9.81 7.83
N LEU A 771 -3.52 10.60 7.49
CA LEU A 771 -2.84 10.63 6.20
C LEU A 771 -1.98 9.38 5.99
N VAL A 772 -2.14 8.76 4.83
CA VAL A 772 -1.51 7.50 4.43
C VAL A 772 -0.48 7.74 3.31
N GLY A 773 -0.85 8.54 2.31
CA GLY A 773 0.03 8.86 1.20
C GLY A 773 -0.53 9.96 0.28
N VAL A 774 0.24 10.33 -0.73
CA VAL A 774 -0.10 11.36 -1.72
C VAL A 774 -0.14 10.79 -3.14
N TYR A 775 -1.23 11.01 -3.87
CA TYR A 775 -1.41 10.53 -5.24
C TYR A 775 -0.49 11.28 -6.22
N HIS A 776 0.21 10.55 -7.09
CA HIS A 776 1.14 11.14 -8.08
C HIS A 776 0.99 10.59 -9.50
N PHE A 777 0.43 9.39 -9.67
CA PHE A 777 0.37 8.72 -10.96
C PHE A 777 -0.95 7.98 -11.16
N GLY A 778 -1.57 8.13 -12.34
CA GLY A 778 -2.79 7.44 -12.75
C GLY A 778 -2.60 6.69 -14.07
N ASN A 779 -3.03 5.43 -14.11
CA ASN A 779 -3.05 4.62 -15.32
C ASN A 779 -4.49 4.19 -15.65
N LYS A 780 -5.09 4.88 -16.62
CA LYS A 780 -6.48 4.66 -17.09
C LYS A 780 -6.69 3.28 -17.73
N PHE A 781 -5.66 2.67 -18.32
CA PHE A 781 -5.72 1.31 -18.89
C PHE A 781 -5.66 0.24 -17.81
N ALA A 782 -4.81 0.43 -16.81
CA ALA A 782 -4.74 -0.43 -15.63
C ALA A 782 -5.89 -0.19 -14.62
N LYS A 783 -6.70 0.87 -14.84
CA LYS A 783 -7.82 1.34 -14.00
C LYS A 783 -7.43 1.55 -12.53
N THR A 784 -6.23 2.09 -12.32
CA THR A 784 -5.66 2.28 -10.99
C THR A 784 -4.62 3.41 -10.99
N GLY A 785 -4.20 3.85 -9.81
CA GLY A 785 -3.10 4.80 -9.65
C GLY A 785 -2.18 4.45 -8.48
N LEU A 786 -1.12 5.24 -8.32
CA LEU A 786 -0.11 5.09 -7.29
C LEU A 786 -0.11 6.29 -6.35
N ILE A 787 0.04 6.00 -5.06
CA ILE A 787 0.24 6.99 -3.99
C ILE A 787 1.58 6.74 -3.32
N ALA A 788 2.34 7.80 -3.05
CA ALA A 788 3.59 7.76 -2.31
C ALA A 788 3.29 7.74 -0.80
N ALA A 789 3.83 6.77 -0.07
CA ALA A 789 3.60 6.64 1.37
C ALA A 789 4.48 7.62 2.16
N PHE A 790 3.89 8.30 3.15
CA PHE A 790 4.63 9.26 3.99
C PHE A 790 5.68 8.60 4.89
N ARG A 791 5.55 7.30 5.16
CA ARG A 791 6.40 6.55 6.10
C ARG A 791 6.68 5.14 5.58
N SER A 792 7.89 4.68 5.84
CA SER A 792 8.36 3.31 5.58
C SER A 792 9.20 2.84 6.76
N GLU A 793 8.88 1.66 7.31
CA GLU A 793 9.74 0.93 8.24
C GLU A 793 10.99 0.32 7.57
N GLY A 794 11.04 0.36 6.23
CA GLY A 794 12.03 -0.31 5.40
C GLY A 794 11.79 -1.81 5.26
N PHE A 795 12.46 -2.43 4.29
CA PHE A 795 12.38 -3.88 4.05
C PHE A 795 13.73 -4.42 3.61
N ASN A 796 14.22 -5.45 4.29
CA ASN A 796 15.47 -6.13 3.93
C ASN A 796 15.18 -7.27 2.95
N TYR A 797 15.82 -7.25 1.78
CA TYR A 797 15.69 -8.28 0.75
C TYR A 797 16.76 -9.38 0.85
N PHE A 798 17.58 -9.40 1.91
CA PHE A 798 18.62 -10.40 2.22
C PHE A 798 19.50 -10.76 1.01
N GLY A 799 20.03 -9.71 0.38
CA GLY A 799 20.93 -9.80 -0.76
C GLY A 799 20.27 -10.09 -2.12
N LEU A 800 18.94 -10.26 -2.21
CA LEU A 800 18.24 -10.55 -3.48
C LEU A 800 18.49 -9.48 -4.55
N PHE A 801 18.63 -8.22 -4.13
CA PHE A 801 18.95 -7.07 -4.98
C PHE A 801 20.34 -6.48 -4.67
N GLY A 802 21.29 -7.35 -4.29
CA GLY A 802 22.61 -6.92 -3.82
C GLY A 802 22.51 -6.12 -2.52
N LYS A 803 23.10 -4.93 -2.47
CA LYS A 803 23.03 -4.04 -1.29
C LYS A 803 21.72 -3.23 -1.18
N TYR A 804 20.84 -3.29 -2.19
CA TYR A 804 19.59 -2.53 -2.17
C TYR A 804 18.58 -3.12 -1.17
N ASN A 805 17.99 -2.25 -0.37
CA ASN A 805 16.89 -2.52 0.54
C ASN A 805 15.89 -1.35 0.45
N LEU A 806 14.61 -1.61 0.69
CA LEU A 806 13.64 -0.53 0.78
C LEU A 806 13.99 0.31 2.01
N ALA A 807 14.22 1.61 1.78
CA ALA A 807 14.68 2.52 2.81
C ALA A 807 13.63 2.77 3.90
N GLN A 808 14.13 3.02 5.12
CA GLN A 808 13.36 3.46 6.27
C GLN A 808 13.38 4.99 6.39
N TYR A 809 12.20 5.61 6.33
CA TYR A 809 12.04 7.06 6.34
C TYR A 809 10.67 7.48 6.88
N ASP A 810 10.58 8.72 7.36
CA ASP A 810 9.31 9.42 7.63
C ASP A 810 9.40 10.84 7.06
N LEU A 811 8.63 11.15 6.02
CA LEU A 811 8.72 12.43 5.30
C LEU A 811 8.29 13.63 6.14
N ILE A 812 7.56 13.43 7.24
CA ILE A 812 6.97 14.47 8.07
C ILE A 812 7.84 14.72 9.29
N TYR A 813 8.02 13.69 10.11
CA TYR A 813 8.70 13.74 11.41
C TYR A 813 10.20 13.41 11.32
N GLY A 814 10.61 12.66 10.30
CA GLY A 814 11.99 12.20 10.11
C GLY A 814 12.42 11.09 11.07
N GLY A 815 13.74 10.92 11.21
CA GLY A 815 14.33 9.95 12.14
C GLY A 815 14.49 8.53 11.60
N GLY A 816 14.20 8.27 10.32
CA GLY A 816 14.50 7.00 9.67
C GLY A 816 16.01 6.77 9.55
N LYS A 817 16.48 5.54 9.76
CA LYS A 817 17.93 5.25 9.77
C LYS A 817 18.61 5.50 8.41
N ASP A 818 17.87 5.38 7.31
CA ASP A 818 18.35 5.55 5.93
C ASP A 818 18.11 6.98 5.40
N GLN A 819 17.52 7.85 6.22
CA GLN A 819 17.00 9.17 5.85
C GLN A 819 18.00 10.31 6.12
N LYS A 820 18.05 11.29 5.22
CA LYS A 820 18.83 12.53 5.30
C LYS A 820 18.01 13.70 5.86
N ASN A 821 16.79 13.90 5.34
CA ASN A 821 15.96 15.06 5.67
C ASN A 821 14.44 14.74 5.67
N SER A 822 13.64 15.62 6.28
CA SER A 822 12.17 15.53 6.41
C SER A 822 11.55 16.94 6.43
N TYR A 823 10.22 17.05 6.34
CA TYR A 823 9.51 18.33 6.48
C TYR A 823 9.86 19.06 7.78
N ARG A 824 9.82 18.39 8.95
CA ARG A 824 10.20 19.00 10.24
C ARG A 824 11.61 19.62 10.20
N GLN A 825 12.58 18.87 9.66
CA GLN A 825 13.98 19.30 9.59
C GLN A 825 14.18 20.43 8.56
N ALA A 826 13.51 20.37 7.41
CA ALA A 826 13.55 21.42 6.39
C ALA A 826 12.87 22.72 6.86
N LEU A 827 11.77 22.61 7.62
CA LEU A 827 11.10 23.74 8.25
C LEU A 827 12.01 24.38 9.31
N PHE A 828 12.64 23.58 10.17
CA PHE A 828 13.62 24.08 11.15
C PHE A 828 14.79 24.79 10.49
N ALA A 829 15.33 24.23 9.39
CA ALA A 829 16.42 24.87 8.64
C ALA A 829 16.02 26.23 8.02
N LYS A 830 14.74 26.46 7.74
CA LYS A 830 14.22 27.72 7.16
C LYS A 830 13.69 28.73 8.16
N LYS A 831 13.22 28.29 9.34
CA LYS A 831 12.47 29.11 10.31
C LYS A 831 13.05 29.10 11.72
N GLY A 832 14.05 28.25 11.99
CA GLY A 832 14.53 27.99 13.35
C GLY A 832 13.48 27.25 14.19
N GLN A 833 13.53 27.44 15.51
CA GLN A 833 12.57 26.83 16.43
C GLN A 833 11.26 27.62 16.46
N ILE A 834 10.23 27.08 15.82
CA ILE A 834 8.83 27.53 15.89
C ILE A 834 7.94 26.42 16.44
N SER A 835 6.73 26.75 16.86
CA SER A 835 5.68 25.79 17.23
C SER A 835 4.58 25.79 16.17
N THR A 836 4.08 24.61 15.82
CA THR A 836 3.02 24.44 14.80
C THR A 836 1.89 23.55 15.33
N ASN A 837 0.92 23.21 14.47
CA ASN A 837 -0.11 22.26 14.82
C ASN A 837 0.43 20.84 14.96
N LEU A 838 1.26 20.39 14.01
CA LEU A 838 1.92 19.08 14.07
C LEU A 838 3.06 19.01 15.09
N PHE A 839 3.70 20.15 15.37
CA PHE A 839 4.84 20.25 16.28
C PHE A 839 4.55 21.25 17.40
N PRO A 840 3.63 20.94 18.34
CA PRO A 840 3.27 21.86 19.43
C PRO A 840 4.43 22.14 20.39
N ASN A 841 5.31 21.16 20.62
CA ASN A 841 6.55 21.30 21.41
C ASN A 841 7.72 21.87 20.56
N GLY A 842 7.44 22.25 19.32
CA GLY A 842 8.40 22.73 18.34
C GLY A 842 9.24 21.66 17.65
N LEU A 843 10.15 22.09 16.77
CA LEU A 843 10.69 21.27 15.69
C LEU A 843 11.91 20.41 16.06
N LEU A 844 12.50 20.58 17.23
CA LEU A 844 13.65 19.76 17.66
C LEU A 844 13.25 18.32 18.02
N GLU A 845 12.02 18.10 18.50
CA GLU A 845 11.56 16.79 18.96
C GLU A 845 10.81 15.99 17.88
N ILE A 846 10.92 14.66 17.96
CA ILE A 846 10.03 13.71 17.27
C ILE A 846 9.03 13.20 18.31
N PRO A 847 7.70 13.25 18.08
CA PRO A 847 6.73 12.69 19.01
C PRO A 847 6.94 11.17 19.18
N ASN A 848 6.76 10.66 20.40
CA ASN A 848 7.18 9.30 20.76
C ASN A 848 6.56 8.19 19.88
N ASN A 849 5.32 8.36 19.45
CA ASN A 849 4.59 7.43 18.57
C ASN A 849 5.08 7.43 17.11
N PHE A 850 5.83 8.44 16.67
CA PHE A 850 6.44 8.48 15.34
C PHE A 850 7.94 8.10 15.36
N LYS A 851 8.55 7.94 16.53
CA LYS A 851 9.92 7.41 16.62
C LYS A 851 9.98 5.99 16.06
N PHE A 852 11.01 5.71 15.27
CA PHE A 852 11.30 4.35 14.84
C PHE A 852 11.81 3.51 16.01
N LEU A 853 11.34 2.27 16.12
CA LEU A 853 11.94 1.27 17.01
C LEU A 853 13.39 1.03 16.57
N LYS A 854 14.31 1.06 17.52
CA LYS A 854 15.73 0.77 17.29
C LYS A 854 15.95 -0.73 17.11
#